data_AF-A0A928PER3-F1
#
_entry.id   AF-A0A928PER3-F1
#
_cell.length_a   1.000
_cell.length_b   1.000
_cell.length_c   1.000
_cell.angle_alpha   90.00
_cell.angle_beta   90.00
_cell.angle_gamma   90.00
#
_symmetry.space_group_name_H-M   'P 1'
#
loop_
_entity.id
_entity.type
_entity.pdbx_description
1 polymer ?
#
loop_
_entity_poly.entity_id
_entity_poly.type
_entity_poly.pdbx_seq_one_letter_code
_entity_poly.pdbx_strand_id
1 'polypeptide(L)'
;MLTYEQVPMRCADLGTANAIPDVRWLGGGNPAPARVDPGMPEEEGAWVHQGHIHTILPYTVQDGYDRRLRESSLRMAVLENEYLRAEFAVDLGGRLWSLYSKTEKRELLFRNNVFQPANLALRNAWFSGGVEWNCGMIGHHAHTASPLFSAHYPNKAGGETLKMWEYERKRGLVFIVRATLADDVLLVRVTVENPHEGSTYVYWWSNMAVEQHEDTRVIVPAERYYTYGRGEDGRNEAHRTPVPDYGYYPARHSYAYDYFFQIPEERQKFEAAVEGDGRGFVQFSTPNLIGRKLFVWGTESQGGRTWNRWLSHDDRYYAETQAGLLHSQMEHRPMAGKSLYEWTEGYAAISGDPGLLHNPDIRQASEYAENILTLSGRFDLVNNRSDAYFEPDGPDCEVLDSMGSGWGALTELYLGHRLTERASFPAESIAEGTPEHDFLVLKETGSLPEKSPVLTEGYSIDYFGGAAGGAILPVLENTPVKDWYAWLELGCFYYEARSFDAAEAAFRKSVGCAENPLALAALAKLLAAKGGKEREAEGLSLMKRAAELCGETGGEYVRLAIEAAAYVKAHGTPEEAEEIIRSAVDAHPAYLENGRIALLYIQILVNRGRLDEAETLLRKVPEVADMREGEVSTSAVWLDLFREKIARDEGREADDITPDEVFERYPVPAEIDFRMSGYQPH
;
A
#
# COMPACT_ATOMS: atom_id res chain seq x y z
N MET A 1 -25.11 3.06 18.70
CA MET A 1 -25.58 1.77 18.18
C MET A 1 -24.66 1.38 17.05
N LEU A 2 -24.28 0.11 16.98
CA LEU A 2 -23.56 -0.50 15.88
C LEU A 2 -24.53 -1.30 15.01
N THR A 3 -24.42 -1.16 13.69
CA THR A 3 -25.16 -1.97 12.72
C THR A 3 -24.27 -2.35 11.54
N TYR A 4 -24.62 -3.41 10.82
CA TYR A 4 -23.97 -3.75 9.55
C TYR A 4 -24.93 -3.44 8.40
N GLU A 5 -24.49 -2.58 7.49
CA GLU A 5 -25.30 -2.08 6.38
C GLU A 5 -24.64 -2.40 5.05
N GLN A 6 -25.47 -2.63 4.01
CA GLN A 6 -25.00 -2.65 2.62
C GLN A 6 -25.15 -1.24 2.06
N VAL A 7 -24.05 -0.51 1.93
CA VAL A 7 -24.04 0.88 1.46
C VAL A 7 -23.89 0.89 -0.07
N PRO A 8 -24.90 1.33 -0.83
CA PRO A 8 -24.83 1.36 -2.30
C PRO A 8 -23.73 2.31 -2.77
N MET A 9 -22.93 1.87 -3.73
CA MET A 9 -21.95 2.70 -4.42
C MET A 9 -21.49 2.05 -5.73
N ARG A 10 -20.70 2.79 -6.52
CA ARG A 10 -20.07 2.24 -7.72
C ARG A 10 -18.73 1.61 -7.37
N CYS A 11 -18.52 0.37 -7.78
CA CYS A 11 -17.30 -0.39 -7.50
C CYS A 11 -16.67 -0.92 -8.79
N ALA A 12 -15.35 -0.88 -8.85
CA ALA A 12 -14.54 -1.73 -9.72
C ALA A 12 -14.34 -3.11 -9.09
N ASP A 13 -13.97 -4.10 -9.91
CA ASP A 13 -13.64 -5.44 -9.41
C ASP A 13 -12.18 -5.47 -8.92
N LEU A 14 -11.92 -6.09 -7.76
CA LEU A 14 -10.56 -6.28 -7.24
C LEU A 14 -9.81 -7.42 -7.95
N GLY A 15 -10.54 -8.36 -8.55
CA GLY A 15 -10.00 -9.54 -9.20
C GLY A 15 -9.27 -10.49 -8.25
N THR A 16 -8.57 -11.47 -8.83
CA THR A 16 -7.75 -12.42 -8.07
C THR A 16 -6.32 -11.91 -7.89
N ALA A 17 -5.68 -12.30 -6.79
CA ALA A 17 -4.28 -12.00 -6.57
C ALA A 17 -3.35 -12.74 -7.56
N ASN A 18 -2.17 -12.18 -7.77
CA ASN A 18 -1.13 -12.67 -8.65
C ASN A 18 -0.38 -13.85 -8.01
N ALA A 19 -0.39 -14.98 -8.71
CA ALA A 19 0.27 -16.22 -8.35
C ALA A 19 1.78 -16.23 -8.68
N ILE A 20 2.33 -15.16 -9.25
CA ILE A 20 3.77 -15.05 -9.52
C ILE A 20 4.47 -14.59 -8.24
N PRO A 21 5.49 -15.33 -7.74
CA PRO A 21 6.21 -14.92 -6.55
C PRO A 21 6.88 -13.55 -6.71
N ASP A 22 6.85 -12.73 -5.65
CA ASP A 22 7.52 -11.43 -5.60
C ASP A 22 9.05 -11.57 -5.40
N VAL A 23 9.69 -12.21 -6.37
CA VAL A 23 11.14 -12.26 -6.50
C VAL A 23 11.58 -11.03 -7.29
N ARG A 24 12.01 -9.98 -6.60
CA ARG A 24 12.47 -8.70 -7.18
C ARG A 24 13.94 -8.43 -6.87
N TRP A 25 14.44 -7.34 -7.44
CA TRP A 25 15.82 -6.86 -7.34
C TRP A 25 16.36 -6.82 -5.89
N LEU A 26 17.58 -7.35 -5.69
CA LEU A 26 18.25 -7.64 -4.42
C LEU A 26 18.90 -6.42 -3.71
N GLY A 27 18.33 -5.23 -3.85
CA GLY A 27 18.91 -3.98 -3.39
C GLY A 27 19.31 -3.92 -1.92
N GLY A 28 20.62 -4.01 -1.67
CA GLY A 28 21.38 -3.45 -0.54
C GLY A 28 21.08 -4.00 0.85
N GLY A 29 22.11 -4.20 1.69
CA GLY A 29 21.90 -4.42 3.13
C GLY A 29 21.13 -3.26 3.77
N ASN A 30 20.72 -3.41 5.04
CA ASN A 30 20.17 -2.28 5.80
C ASN A 30 21.15 -1.11 5.67
N PRO A 31 20.73 0.04 5.08
CA PRO A 31 21.59 1.20 5.01
C PRO A 31 22.08 1.56 6.41
N ALA A 32 23.25 2.16 6.50
CA ALA A 32 23.64 2.77 7.78
C ALA A 32 22.55 3.78 8.21
N PRO A 33 22.30 3.94 9.52
CA PRO A 33 21.43 4.97 10.04
C PRO A 33 21.76 6.35 9.44
N ALA A 34 20.75 7.19 9.30
CA ALA A 34 20.96 8.54 8.79
C ALA A 34 21.78 9.36 9.79
N ARG A 35 22.72 10.16 9.29
CA ARG A 35 23.31 11.23 10.09
C ARG A 35 22.30 12.33 10.27
N VAL A 36 22.32 12.98 11.42
CA VAL A 36 21.42 14.08 11.73
C VAL A 36 22.19 15.41 11.77
N ASP A 37 21.49 16.51 11.50
CA ASP A 37 22.06 17.86 11.63
C ASP A 37 22.62 18.14 13.04
N PRO A 38 23.64 19.01 13.16
CA PRO A 38 24.09 19.51 14.45
C PRO A 38 22.94 20.12 15.27
N GLY A 39 22.67 19.55 16.45
CA GLY A 39 21.59 19.99 17.35
C GLY A 39 20.30 19.16 17.27
N MET A 40 20.25 18.15 16.38
CA MET A 40 19.24 17.10 16.40
C MET A 40 19.74 15.91 17.25
N PRO A 41 18.89 15.29 18.08
CA PRO A 41 19.25 14.06 18.80
C PRO A 41 19.63 12.94 17.82
N GLU A 42 20.71 12.21 18.10
CA GLU A 42 21.16 11.09 17.24
C GLU A 42 20.09 10.00 17.06
N GLU A 43 19.22 9.83 18.08
CA GLU A 43 18.12 8.87 18.08
C GLU A 43 17.08 9.12 16.96
N GLU A 44 16.94 10.35 16.49
CA GLU A 44 16.01 10.67 15.39
C GLU A 44 16.54 10.23 14.02
N GLY A 45 17.85 9.97 13.88
CA GLY A 45 18.44 9.36 12.68
C GLY A 45 18.62 7.85 12.79
N ALA A 46 18.58 7.30 14.01
CA ALA A 46 18.96 5.92 14.32
C ALA A 46 18.11 4.87 13.60
N TRP A 47 16.82 5.18 13.38
CA TRP A 47 15.86 4.26 12.79
C TRP A 47 15.53 4.52 11.33
N VAL A 48 16.10 5.59 10.76
CA VAL A 48 15.90 5.93 9.36
C VAL A 48 16.53 4.85 8.48
N HIS A 49 15.74 4.33 7.54
CA HIS A 49 16.01 3.20 6.67
C HIS A 49 16.23 1.85 7.36
N GLN A 50 16.03 1.76 8.68
CA GLN A 50 16.14 0.50 9.40
C GLN A 50 14.88 -0.34 9.20
N GLY A 51 15.05 -1.67 9.21
CA GLY A 51 13.94 -2.62 9.14
C GLY A 51 13.35 -2.82 7.74
N HIS A 52 13.89 -2.23 6.67
CA HIS A 52 13.33 -2.40 5.31
C HIS A 52 13.21 -3.88 4.89
N ILE A 53 12.10 -4.21 4.23
CA ILE A 53 11.88 -5.52 3.62
C ILE A 53 12.33 -5.50 2.16
N HIS A 54 12.88 -6.60 1.64
CA HIS A 54 13.33 -6.70 0.24
C HIS A 54 12.31 -7.37 -0.69
N THR A 55 11.21 -7.87 -0.14
CA THR A 55 10.14 -8.58 -0.86
C THR A 55 8.86 -8.51 -0.03
N ILE A 56 7.71 -8.48 -0.72
CA ILE A 56 6.40 -8.55 -0.07
C ILE A 56 5.98 -9.98 0.25
N LEU A 57 6.73 -11.01 -0.18
CA LEU A 57 6.53 -12.37 0.30
C LEU A 57 6.46 -12.37 1.84
N PRO A 58 5.53 -13.10 2.46
CA PRO A 58 4.74 -14.17 1.85
C PRO A 58 3.51 -13.73 1.04
N TYR A 59 3.15 -12.44 1.01
CA TYR A 59 1.93 -12.00 0.31
C TYR A 59 2.04 -12.09 -1.21
N THR A 60 0.90 -12.37 -1.84
CA THR A 60 0.68 -12.18 -3.29
C THR A 60 0.32 -10.74 -3.65
N VAL A 61 0.65 -10.32 -4.86
CA VAL A 61 0.29 -8.99 -5.39
C VAL A 61 -1.20 -8.97 -5.77
N GLN A 62 -1.93 -7.90 -5.49
CA GLN A 62 -3.32 -7.69 -5.90
C GLN A 62 -3.33 -6.75 -7.11
N ASP A 63 -3.16 -7.30 -8.31
CA ASP A 63 -3.12 -6.57 -9.60
C ASP A 63 -4.14 -7.08 -10.62
N GLY A 64 -5.09 -7.93 -10.19
CA GLY A 64 -6.15 -8.48 -11.02
C GLY A 64 -7.34 -7.56 -11.23
N TYR A 65 -7.32 -6.35 -10.65
CA TYR A 65 -8.45 -5.44 -10.67
C TYR A 65 -8.68 -4.78 -12.03
N ASP A 66 -9.93 -4.45 -12.29
CA ASP A 66 -10.30 -3.55 -13.39
C ASP A 66 -10.55 -2.13 -12.86
N ARG A 67 -10.92 -1.22 -13.75
CA ARG A 67 -11.35 0.15 -13.41
C ARG A 67 -12.74 0.47 -13.91
N ARG A 68 -13.51 -0.56 -14.29
CA ARG A 68 -14.86 -0.38 -14.79
C ARG A 68 -15.82 -0.27 -13.61
N LEU A 69 -16.38 0.91 -13.41
CA LEU A 69 -17.32 1.13 -12.33
C LEU A 69 -18.69 0.50 -12.62
N ARG A 70 -19.23 -0.24 -11.65
CA ARG A 70 -20.55 -0.89 -11.70
C ARG A 70 -21.33 -0.59 -10.43
N GLU A 71 -22.65 -0.43 -10.54
CA GLU A 71 -23.52 -0.31 -9.38
C GLU A 71 -23.41 -1.57 -8.50
N SER A 72 -23.09 -1.37 -7.22
CA SER A 72 -22.85 -2.43 -6.24
C SER A 72 -23.16 -1.89 -4.83
N SER A 73 -22.69 -2.60 -3.80
CA SER A 73 -22.67 -2.12 -2.43
C SER A 73 -21.42 -2.59 -1.70
N LEU A 74 -21.00 -1.83 -0.70
CA LEU A 74 -20.01 -2.26 0.28
C LEU A 74 -20.68 -2.57 1.61
N ARG A 75 -20.25 -3.66 2.25
CA ARG A 75 -20.67 -3.99 3.60
C ARG A 75 -19.89 -3.13 4.58
N MET A 76 -20.60 -2.31 5.34
CA MET A 76 -20.04 -1.36 6.30
C MET A 76 -20.49 -1.68 7.72
N ALA A 77 -19.57 -1.66 8.68
CA ALA A 77 -19.91 -1.56 10.09
C ALA A 77 -20.15 -0.08 10.44
N VAL A 78 -21.33 0.25 10.93
CA VAL A 78 -21.79 1.63 11.15
C VAL A 78 -21.96 1.89 12.63
N LEU A 79 -21.12 2.75 13.20
CA LEU A 79 -21.26 3.29 14.54
C LEU A 79 -22.00 4.63 14.49
N GLU A 80 -23.13 4.72 15.18
CA GLU A 80 -23.96 5.92 15.13
C GLU A 80 -24.54 6.31 16.51
N ASN A 81 -24.51 7.61 16.82
CA ASN A 81 -25.18 8.22 17.96
C ASN A 81 -25.87 9.54 17.54
N GLU A 82 -26.26 10.40 18.49
CA GLU A 82 -26.92 11.69 18.17
C GLU A 82 -26.02 12.67 17.38
N TYR A 83 -24.70 12.55 17.53
CA TYR A 83 -23.72 13.51 17.02
C TYR A 83 -22.98 13.03 15.77
N LEU A 84 -22.63 11.75 15.70
CA LEU A 84 -21.78 11.18 14.66
C LEU A 84 -22.40 9.94 14.01
N ARG A 85 -22.04 9.71 12.75
CA ARG A 85 -22.15 8.44 12.04
C ARG A 85 -20.79 8.10 11.42
N ALA A 86 -20.19 7.00 11.84
CA ALA A 86 -18.91 6.50 11.33
C ALA A 86 -19.13 5.17 10.60
N GLU A 87 -18.67 5.07 9.35
CA GLU A 87 -18.84 3.88 8.50
C GLU A 87 -17.48 3.22 8.23
N PHE A 88 -17.34 1.94 8.57
CA PHE A 88 -16.10 1.18 8.42
C PHE A 88 -16.23 0.05 7.39
N ALA A 89 -15.40 0.06 6.35
CA ALA A 89 -15.35 -0.98 5.33
C ALA A 89 -14.56 -2.19 5.82
N VAL A 90 -15.22 -3.07 6.57
CA VAL A 90 -14.59 -4.24 7.20
C VAL A 90 -13.95 -5.21 6.21
N ASP A 91 -14.47 -5.27 4.98
CA ASP A 91 -13.95 -6.11 3.90
C ASP A 91 -12.77 -5.45 3.13
N LEU A 92 -12.45 -4.19 3.44
CA LEU A 92 -11.41 -3.38 2.80
C LEU A 92 -10.50 -2.74 3.86
N GLY A 93 -9.79 -3.58 4.60
CA GLY A 93 -8.81 -3.18 5.61
C GLY A 93 -9.40 -2.50 6.84
N GLY A 94 -10.73 -2.59 7.05
CA GLY A 94 -11.41 -1.86 8.11
C GLY A 94 -11.37 -0.34 7.93
N ARG A 95 -11.24 0.13 6.68
CA ARG A 95 -11.15 1.57 6.35
C ARG A 95 -12.28 2.34 7.01
N LEU A 96 -11.98 3.39 7.78
CA LEU A 96 -13.01 4.37 8.17
C LEU A 96 -13.39 5.17 6.93
N TRP A 97 -14.43 4.74 6.22
CA TRP A 97 -14.83 5.27 4.92
C TRP A 97 -15.47 6.65 5.01
N SER A 98 -16.26 6.87 6.06
CA SER A 98 -17.01 8.10 6.31
C SER A 98 -17.06 8.42 7.80
N LEU A 99 -16.98 9.70 8.15
CA LEU A 99 -17.21 10.22 9.48
C LEU A 99 -18.09 11.47 9.37
N TYR A 100 -19.40 11.26 9.37
CA TYR A 100 -20.37 12.32 9.22
C TYR A 100 -20.73 12.95 10.57
N SER A 101 -20.54 14.27 10.69
CA SER A 101 -21.03 15.06 11.82
C SER A 101 -22.48 15.47 11.59
N LYS A 102 -23.38 14.98 12.43
CA LYS A 102 -24.81 15.35 12.42
C LYS A 102 -25.04 16.73 13.03
N THR A 103 -24.19 17.12 13.98
CA THR A 103 -24.18 18.46 14.58
C THR A 103 -23.85 19.51 13.53
N GLU A 104 -22.75 19.31 12.80
CA GLU A 104 -22.28 20.25 11.76
C GLU A 104 -22.94 20.02 10.40
N LYS A 105 -23.65 18.90 10.24
CA LYS A 105 -24.31 18.45 9.01
C LYS A 105 -23.34 18.37 7.82
N ARG A 106 -22.17 17.78 8.05
CA ARG A 106 -21.12 17.63 7.03
C ARG A 106 -20.30 16.37 7.23
N GLU A 107 -19.76 15.88 6.13
CA GLU A 107 -18.70 14.89 6.14
C GLU A 107 -17.41 15.53 6.66
N LEU A 108 -16.64 14.80 7.47
CA LEU A 108 -15.38 15.28 8.04
C LEU A 108 -14.16 14.79 7.26
N LEU A 109 -14.28 13.67 6.54
CA LEU A 109 -13.20 13.07 5.76
C LEU A 109 -13.44 13.25 4.26
N PHE A 110 -12.42 13.05 3.44
CA PHE A 110 -12.67 12.83 2.02
C PHE A 110 -13.32 11.45 1.83
N ARG A 111 -14.65 11.43 1.79
CA ARG A 111 -15.45 10.24 1.44
C ARG A 111 -15.46 10.07 -0.07
N ASN A 112 -14.74 9.07 -0.56
CA ASN A 112 -14.79 8.71 -1.97
C ASN A 112 -16.16 8.06 -2.28
N ASN A 113 -16.73 8.43 -3.44
CA ASN A 113 -18.05 7.94 -3.87
C ASN A 113 -17.96 6.60 -4.61
N VAL A 114 -16.74 6.13 -4.88
CA VAL A 114 -16.49 4.90 -5.61
C VAL A 114 -15.41 4.06 -4.93
N PHE A 115 -15.49 2.75 -5.10
CA PHE A 115 -14.36 1.86 -4.85
C PHE A 115 -13.63 1.61 -6.17
N GLN A 116 -12.39 2.09 -6.27
CA GLN A 116 -11.59 1.97 -7.48
C GLN A 116 -10.11 1.78 -7.11
N PRO A 117 -9.58 0.55 -7.24
CA PRO A 117 -8.19 0.28 -6.93
C PRO A 117 -7.19 0.94 -7.90
N ALA A 118 -5.98 1.18 -7.40
CA ALA A 118 -4.80 1.65 -8.12
C ALA A 118 -3.51 1.16 -7.43
N ASN A 119 -2.38 1.23 -8.13
CA ASN A 119 -1.11 0.61 -7.71
C ASN A 119 -0.27 1.53 -6.78
N LEU A 120 -0.73 1.68 -5.53
CA LEU A 120 -0.05 2.46 -4.48
C LEU A 120 0.31 1.61 -3.25
N ALA A 121 -0.34 0.46 -3.03
CA ALA A 121 -0.07 -0.36 -1.85
C ALA A 121 1.11 -1.32 -2.02
N LEU A 122 1.57 -1.84 -0.88
CA LEU A 122 2.57 -2.89 -0.82
C LEU A 122 2.20 -4.11 -1.68
N ARG A 123 0.91 -4.46 -1.71
CA ARG A 123 0.34 -5.50 -2.58
C ARG A 123 -0.31 -4.92 -3.84
N ASN A 124 0.13 -3.76 -4.34
CA ASN A 124 -0.46 -3.05 -5.47
C ASN A 124 -1.82 -2.39 -5.14
N ALA A 125 -2.92 -3.14 -5.05
CA ALA A 125 -4.26 -2.56 -4.89
C ALA A 125 -4.41 -1.65 -3.66
N TRP A 126 -4.71 -0.38 -3.93
CA TRP A 126 -5.04 0.67 -2.96
C TRP A 126 -6.19 1.54 -3.47
N PHE A 127 -6.92 2.19 -2.59
CA PHE A 127 -8.00 3.13 -2.95
C PHE A 127 -8.01 4.34 -2.01
N SER A 128 -8.45 5.49 -2.54
CA SER A 128 -8.42 6.77 -1.82
C SER A 128 -9.63 6.99 -0.92
N GLY A 129 -9.46 7.87 0.07
CA GLY A 129 -10.52 8.30 0.98
C GLY A 129 -10.46 7.66 2.37
N GLY A 130 -11.18 8.30 3.29
CA GLY A 130 -11.34 7.80 4.65
C GLY A 130 -10.06 7.79 5.48
N VAL A 131 -9.97 6.85 6.44
CA VAL A 131 -8.77 6.59 7.27
C VAL A 131 -8.27 5.17 7.13
N GLU A 132 -7.05 5.02 6.63
CA GLU A 132 -6.31 3.77 6.49
C GLU A 132 -5.45 3.46 7.73
N TRP A 133 -5.32 2.17 8.05
CA TRP A 133 -4.49 1.67 9.14
C TRP A 133 -3.23 0.98 8.59
N ASN A 134 -2.10 1.70 8.57
CA ASN A 134 -0.85 1.18 8.02
C ASN A 134 0.02 0.51 9.08
N CYS A 135 0.11 -0.82 9.08
CA CYS A 135 0.85 -1.60 10.08
C CYS A 135 2.09 -2.33 9.52
N GLY A 136 3.17 -2.35 10.31
CA GLY A 136 4.30 -3.30 10.19
C GLY A 136 5.37 -2.99 9.12
N MET A 137 5.00 -2.37 8.01
CA MET A 137 5.89 -2.08 6.88
C MET A 137 5.64 -0.67 6.33
N ILE A 138 6.69 -0.04 5.80
CA ILE A 138 6.60 1.27 5.15
C ILE A 138 5.66 1.22 3.95
N GLY A 139 4.74 2.19 3.87
CA GLY A 139 3.79 2.36 2.78
C GLY A 139 2.38 1.93 3.16
N HIS A 140 1.48 1.98 2.17
CA HIS A 140 0.09 1.56 2.35
C HIS A 140 -0.01 0.05 2.58
N HIS A 141 -0.85 -0.33 3.56
CA HIS A 141 -0.81 -1.63 4.22
C HIS A 141 -1.07 -2.84 3.30
N ALA A 142 -0.47 -3.99 3.62
CA ALA A 142 -0.75 -5.27 2.96
C ALA A 142 -2.21 -5.75 3.12
N HIS A 143 -2.95 -5.25 4.11
CA HIS A 143 -4.37 -5.56 4.29
C HIS A 143 -5.31 -4.42 3.87
N THR A 144 -4.82 -3.39 3.17
CA THR A 144 -5.65 -2.23 2.79
C THR A 144 -6.89 -2.61 1.97
N ALA A 145 -6.75 -3.60 1.08
CA ALA A 145 -7.82 -4.18 0.28
C ALA A 145 -8.07 -5.66 0.64
N SER A 146 -7.97 -6.00 1.92
CA SER A 146 -8.26 -7.34 2.46
C SER A 146 -9.30 -7.27 3.56
N PRO A 147 -10.12 -8.31 3.76
CA PRO A 147 -11.05 -8.34 4.89
C PRO A 147 -10.32 -8.43 6.21
N LEU A 148 -10.89 -7.80 7.24
CA LEU A 148 -10.50 -7.98 8.63
C LEU A 148 -11.53 -8.81 9.38
N PHE A 149 -11.10 -9.49 10.44
CA PHE A 149 -12.04 -9.96 11.45
C PHE A 149 -12.73 -8.75 12.06
N SER A 150 -14.03 -8.84 12.31
CA SER A 150 -14.74 -7.84 13.08
C SER A 150 -15.73 -8.44 14.06
N ALA A 151 -15.86 -7.78 15.20
CA ALA A 151 -16.78 -8.14 16.27
C ALA A 151 -17.24 -6.88 16.99
N HIS A 152 -18.31 -7.01 17.78
CA HIS A 152 -18.79 -5.95 18.63
C HIS A 152 -19.06 -6.39 20.06
N TYR A 153 -18.98 -5.42 20.97
CA TYR A 153 -19.31 -5.62 22.37
C TYR A 153 -19.83 -4.31 23.01
N PRO A 154 -20.68 -4.40 24.05
CA PRO A 154 -21.08 -3.25 24.84
C PRO A 154 -19.87 -2.62 25.53
N ASN A 155 -19.79 -1.29 25.53
CA ASN A 155 -18.73 -0.57 26.22
C ASN A 155 -19.14 -0.14 27.64
N LYS A 156 -18.15 0.22 28.48
CA LYS A 156 -18.38 0.65 29.87
C LYS A 156 -19.22 1.92 30.02
N ALA A 157 -19.32 2.73 28.97
CA ALA A 157 -20.14 3.95 28.94
C ALA A 157 -21.60 3.70 28.48
N GLY A 158 -21.99 2.44 28.25
CA GLY A 158 -23.34 2.07 27.82
C GLY A 158 -23.60 2.18 26.31
N GLY A 159 -22.55 2.40 25.52
CA GLY A 159 -22.57 2.30 24.05
C GLY A 159 -22.03 0.96 23.55
N GLU A 160 -21.60 0.93 22.29
CA GLU A 160 -21.00 -0.25 21.66
C GLU A 160 -19.62 0.10 21.09
N THR A 161 -18.74 -0.89 21.07
CA THR A 161 -17.41 -0.79 20.49
C THR A 161 -17.29 -1.81 19.36
N LEU A 162 -16.91 -1.32 18.17
CA LEU A 162 -16.47 -2.15 17.06
C LEU A 162 -15.01 -2.54 17.30
N LYS A 163 -14.67 -3.81 17.14
CA LYS A 163 -13.29 -4.30 17.13
C LYS A 163 -12.99 -4.92 15.76
N MET A 164 -11.86 -4.56 15.18
CA MET A 164 -11.34 -5.14 13.94
C MET A 164 -9.91 -5.59 14.17
N TRP A 165 -9.50 -6.72 13.61
CA TRP A 165 -8.13 -7.22 13.77
C TRP A 165 -7.70 -8.15 12.64
N GLU A 166 -6.38 -8.31 12.48
CA GLU A 166 -5.78 -9.32 11.61
C GLU A 166 -4.33 -9.61 12.01
N TYR A 167 -3.78 -10.73 11.52
CA TYR A 167 -2.39 -11.14 11.66
C TYR A 167 -1.54 -10.70 10.45
N GLU A 168 -0.63 -9.75 10.66
CA GLU A 168 0.37 -9.32 9.69
C GLU A 168 1.53 -10.32 9.64
N ARG A 169 1.52 -11.18 8.62
CA ARG A 169 2.43 -12.33 8.49
C ARG A 169 3.91 -11.95 8.37
N LYS A 170 4.24 -10.84 7.69
CA LYS A 170 5.63 -10.49 7.36
C LYS A 170 6.46 -10.26 8.61
N ARG A 171 5.96 -9.41 9.51
CA ARG A 171 6.58 -9.10 10.80
C ARG A 171 6.08 -9.99 11.92
N GLY A 172 4.99 -10.71 11.71
CA GLY A 172 4.33 -11.53 12.71
C GLY A 172 3.57 -10.72 13.73
N LEU A 173 3.01 -9.58 13.36
CA LEU A 173 2.31 -8.68 14.29
C LEU A 173 0.81 -8.96 14.30
N VAL A 174 0.17 -8.88 15.46
CA VAL A 174 -1.29 -8.78 15.54
C VAL A 174 -1.64 -7.31 15.73
N PHE A 175 -2.44 -6.74 14.84
CA PHE A 175 -2.97 -5.38 15.01
C PHE A 175 -4.47 -5.43 15.28
N ILE A 176 -4.91 -4.59 16.20
CA ILE A 176 -6.29 -4.52 16.66
C ILE A 176 -6.73 -3.07 16.69
N VAL A 177 -7.82 -2.74 16.01
CA VAL A 177 -8.44 -1.42 15.96
C VAL A 177 -9.80 -1.51 16.68
N ARG A 178 -9.97 -0.75 17.76
CA ARG A 178 -11.22 -0.66 18.52
C ARG A 178 -11.81 0.74 18.35
N ALA A 179 -13.02 0.83 17.85
CA ALA A 179 -13.70 2.10 17.57
C ALA A 179 -14.98 2.24 18.39
N THR A 180 -15.20 3.40 18.99
CA THR A 180 -16.42 3.69 19.74
C THR A 180 -16.72 5.20 19.77
N LEU A 181 -17.97 5.56 20.06
CA LEU A 181 -18.40 6.96 20.09
C LEU A 181 -18.49 7.50 21.52
N ALA A 182 -17.80 8.60 21.77
CA ALA A 182 -17.84 9.38 23.00
C ALA A 182 -18.39 10.78 22.68
N ASP A 183 -19.69 10.99 22.88
CA ASP A 183 -20.40 12.19 22.43
C ASP A 183 -20.14 12.47 20.93
N ASP A 184 -19.52 13.60 20.60
CA ASP A 184 -19.17 14.02 19.24
C ASP A 184 -17.72 13.65 18.84
N VAL A 185 -17.11 12.68 19.53
CA VAL A 185 -15.79 12.11 19.23
C VAL A 185 -15.94 10.65 18.82
N LEU A 186 -15.32 10.28 17.70
CA LEU A 186 -14.97 8.90 17.44
C LEU A 186 -13.62 8.61 18.12
N LEU A 187 -13.62 7.74 19.12
CA LEU A 187 -12.41 7.23 19.76
C LEU A 187 -11.97 5.95 19.06
N VAL A 188 -10.69 5.89 18.69
CA VAL A 188 -10.06 4.71 18.12
C VAL A 188 -8.87 4.31 18.99
N ARG A 189 -8.93 3.12 19.59
CA ARG A 189 -7.82 2.53 20.33
C ARG A 189 -7.16 1.46 19.49
N VAL A 190 -5.87 1.64 19.23
CA VAL A 190 -5.08 0.71 18.45
C VAL A 190 -4.13 -0.04 19.38
N THR A 191 -4.07 -1.36 19.22
CA THR A 191 -3.06 -2.22 19.83
C THR A 191 -2.27 -2.91 18.72
N VAL A 192 -0.94 -2.90 18.82
CA VAL A 192 -0.06 -3.75 18.00
C VAL A 192 0.75 -4.63 18.94
N GLU A 193 0.67 -5.94 18.73
CA GLU A 193 1.31 -6.95 19.57
C GLU A 193 2.34 -7.74 18.76
N ASN A 194 3.52 -7.95 19.36
CA ASN A 194 4.49 -8.93 18.89
C ASN A 194 4.34 -10.19 19.75
N PRO A 195 3.68 -11.23 19.23
CA PRO A 195 3.39 -12.44 19.97
C PRO A 195 4.57 -13.42 19.98
N HIS A 196 5.65 -13.12 19.26
CA HIS A 196 6.82 -13.99 19.13
C HIS A 196 7.86 -13.68 20.20
N GLU A 197 8.76 -14.63 20.50
CA GLU A 197 9.89 -14.42 21.42
C GLU A 197 10.96 -13.48 20.83
N GLY A 198 11.10 -13.47 19.50
CA GLY A 198 12.05 -12.65 18.79
C GLY A 198 11.64 -11.18 18.71
N SER A 199 12.63 -10.29 18.69
CA SER A 199 12.37 -8.86 18.38
C SER A 199 12.07 -8.67 16.89
N THR A 200 11.23 -7.69 16.58
CA THR A 200 10.85 -7.29 15.21
C THR A 200 10.87 -5.77 15.10
N TYR A 201 10.29 -5.25 14.01
CA TYR A 201 10.10 -3.82 13.80
C TYR A 201 8.61 -3.53 13.62
N VAL A 202 8.17 -2.40 14.18
CA VAL A 202 6.81 -1.88 14.01
C VAL A 202 6.83 -0.58 13.23
N TYR A 203 5.80 -0.40 12.43
CA TYR A 203 5.45 0.81 11.70
C TYR A 203 3.96 1.03 11.90
N TRP A 204 3.56 2.26 12.24
CA TRP A 204 2.15 2.63 12.28
C TRP A 204 1.92 4.03 11.75
N TRP A 205 0.97 4.16 10.81
CA TRP A 205 0.38 5.43 10.40
C TRP A 205 -1.14 5.27 10.19
N SER A 206 -1.92 6.13 10.83
CA SER A 206 -3.32 6.37 10.52
C SER A 206 -3.36 7.41 9.40
N ASN A 207 -3.57 7.00 8.14
CA ASN A 207 -3.57 7.88 6.98
C ASN A 207 -4.98 8.38 6.67
N MET A 208 -5.23 9.68 6.81
CA MET A 208 -6.53 10.33 6.74
C MET A 208 -6.61 11.22 5.51
N ALA A 209 -7.49 10.87 4.57
CA ALA A 209 -7.80 11.72 3.44
C ALA A 209 -8.76 12.84 3.87
N VAL A 210 -8.43 14.09 3.55
CA VAL A 210 -9.23 15.29 3.83
C VAL A 210 -9.52 16.04 2.53
N GLU A 211 -10.70 16.67 2.45
CA GLU A 211 -11.09 17.40 1.25
C GLU A 211 -10.21 18.63 1.03
N GLN A 212 -9.75 18.81 -0.20
CA GLN A 212 -8.87 19.90 -0.59
C GLN A 212 -9.66 20.98 -1.34
N HIS A 213 -9.82 22.12 -0.70
CA HIS A 213 -10.27 23.37 -1.28
C HIS A 213 -9.10 24.37 -1.36
N GLU A 214 -9.27 25.49 -2.09
CA GLU A 214 -8.25 26.54 -2.21
C GLU A 214 -7.84 27.14 -0.85
N ASP A 215 -8.78 27.13 0.10
CA ASP A 215 -8.66 27.68 1.44
C ASP A 215 -8.48 26.60 2.53
N THR A 216 -8.46 25.31 2.20
CA THR A 216 -8.15 24.27 3.19
C THR A 216 -6.76 24.54 3.79
N ARG A 217 -6.70 24.64 5.11
CA ARG A 217 -5.46 24.80 5.88
C ARG A 217 -5.27 23.63 6.82
N VAL A 218 -4.07 23.06 6.81
CA VAL A 218 -3.61 22.08 7.78
C VAL A 218 -2.94 22.80 8.94
N ILE A 219 -3.54 22.71 10.12
CA ILE A 219 -3.05 23.29 11.37
C ILE A 219 -2.40 22.18 12.19
N VAL A 220 -1.10 22.33 12.43
CA VAL A 220 -0.25 21.42 13.20
C VAL A 220 0.67 22.26 14.07
N PRO A 221 0.96 21.87 15.34
CA PRO A 221 1.84 22.61 16.22
C PRO A 221 3.33 22.39 15.87
N ALA A 222 3.71 22.69 14.62
CA ALA A 222 5.05 22.51 14.10
C ALA A 222 5.44 23.64 13.14
N GLU A 223 6.64 24.19 13.34
CA GLU A 223 7.26 25.22 12.47
C GLU A 223 8.35 24.63 11.57
N ARG A 224 8.70 23.35 11.79
CA ARG A 224 9.71 22.60 11.03
C ARG A 224 9.17 21.24 10.63
N TYR A 225 9.79 20.65 9.62
CA TYR A 225 9.52 19.28 9.17
C TYR A 225 10.83 18.56 8.84
N TYR A 226 10.78 17.23 8.85
CA TYR A 226 11.90 16.38 8.50
C TYR A 226 12.07 16.29 6.99
N THR A 227 13.29 16.53 6.53
CA THR A 227 13.72 16.30 5.15
C THR A 227 14.87 15.32 5.12
N TYR A 228 14.85 14.38 4.18
CA TYR A 228 15.87 13.34 4.04
C TYR A 228 16.61 13.51 2.72
N GLY A 229 17.92 13.29 2.74
CA GLY A 229 18.77 13.43 1.57
C GLY A 229 20.01 12.54 1.64
N ARG A 230 20.92 12.72 0.67
CA ARG A 230 22.27 12.18 0.75
C ARG A 230 23.27 13.33 0.87
N GLY A 231 24.19 13.22 1.83
CA GLY A 231 25.33 14.11 1.95
C GLY A 231 26.32 13.92 0.80
N GLU A 232 27.30 14.82 0.69
CA GLU A 232 28.35 14.77 -0.33
C GLU A 232 29.18 13.46 -0.29
N ASP A 233 29.29 12.83 0.88
CA ASP A 233 29.96 11.54 1.06
C ASP A 233 29.07 10.32 0.73
N GLY A 234 27.86 10.58 0.22
CA GLY A 234 26.87 9.58 -0.17
C GLY A 234 26.11 8.93 0.97
N ARG A 235 26.31 9.35 2.23
CA ARG A 235 25.54 8.82 3.37
C ARG A 235 24.17 9.49 3.48
N ASN A 236 23.21 8.77 4.05
CA ASN A 236 21.88 9.30 4.31
C ASN A 236 21.96 10.39 5.39
N GLU A 237 21.26 11.50 5.17
CA GLU A 237 21.18 12.62 6.10
C GLU A 237 19.71 12.98 6.36
N ALA A 238 19.43 13.34 7.61
CA ALA A 238 18.13 13.81 8.07
C ALA A 238 18.28 15.23 8.64
N HIS A 239 17.42 16.13 8.16
CA HIS A 239 17.46 17.56 8.48
C HIS A 239 16.11 18.04 9.01
N ARG A 240 16.13 19.15 9.74
CA ARG A 240 14.92 19.86 10.20
C ARG A 240 14.80 21.18 9.46
N THR A 241 13.88 21.24 8.51
CA THR A 241 13.71 22.39 7.61
C THR A 241 12.51 23.24 8.05
N PRO A 242 12.59 24.59 8.04
CA PRO A 242 11.42 25.44 8.27
C PRO A 242 10.31 25.14 7.26
N VAL A 243 9.06 25.03 7.74
CA VAL A 243 7.92 24.88 6.85
C VAL A 243 7.65 26.24 6.18
N PRO A 244 7.57 26.31 4.85
CA PRO A 244 7.19 27.55 4.18
C PRO A 244 5.71 27.88 4.44
N ASP A 245 5.32 29.16 4.41
CA ASP A 245 3.94 29.58 4.71
C ASP A 245 2.87 28.86 3.88
N TYR A 246 3.18 28.53 2.61
CA TYR A 246 2.28 27.78 1.73
C TYR A 246 2.20 26.28 2.10
N GLY A 247 3.17 25.76 2.85
CA GLY A 247 3.27 24.34 3.25
C GLY A 247 2.13 23.86 4.13
N TYR A 248 1.38 24.79 4.74
CA TYR A 248 0.17 24.51 5.50
C TYR A 248 -1.11 24.53 4.66
N TYR A 249 -1.03 24.81 3.36
CA TYR A 249 -2.17 24.91 2.46
C TYR A 249 -2.02 23.91 1.31
N PRO A 250 -2.73 22.77 1.33
CA PRO A 250 -2.54 21.72 0.35
C PRO A 250 -2.66 22.19 -1.10
N ALA A 251 -3.63 23.06 -1.39
CA ALA A 251 -3.88 23.59 -2.73
C ALA A 251 -2.80 24.56 -3.28
N ARG A 252 -1.81 24.97 -2.47
CA ARG A 252 -0.77 25.94 -2.85
C ARG A 252 0.55 25.31 -3.29
N HIS A 253 0.54 24.03 -3.64
CA HIS A 253 1.74 23.31 -4.08
C HIS A 253 1.74 23.15 -5.60
N SER A 254 2.88 23.44 -6.23
CA SER A 254 3.02 23.24 -7.67
C SER A 254 3.11 21.77 -8.07
N TYR A 255 3.62 20.91 -7.19
CA TYR A 255 3.88 19.49 -7.43
C TYR A 255 3.62 18.68 -6.15
N ALA A 256 3.66 17.36 -6.27
CA ALA A 256 3.44 16.49 -5.12
C ALA A 256 4.54 16.66 -4.08
N TYR A 257 4.19 16.66 -2.79
CA TYR A 257 5.13 16.90 -1.71
C TYR A 257 4.68 16.25 -0.40
N ASP A 258 5.66 15.84 0.41
CA ASP A 258 5.46 15.28 1.75
C ASP A 258 6.08 16.19 2.81
N TYR A 259 5.30 16.53 3.84
CA TYR A 259 5.79 17.16 5.07
C TYR A 259 5.69 16.17 6.21
N PHE A 260 6.81 15.87 6.87
CA PHE A 260 6.83 15.13 8.13
C PHE A 260 7.06 16.12 9.27
N PHE A 261 5.99 16.63 9.86
CA PHE A 261 6.05 17.74 10.82
C PHE A 261 6.79 17.35 12.10
N GLN A 262 7.69 18.24 12.52
CA GLN A 262 8.40 18.13 13.79
C GLN A 262 7.59 18.85 14.88
N ILE A 263 6.74 18.09 15.58
CA ILE A 263 5.99 18.61 16.72
C ILE A 263 6.90 18.61 17.96
N PRO A 264 7.05 19.74 18.68
CA PRO A 264 7.79 19.77 19.93
C PRO A 264 7.20 18.79 20.97
N GLU A 265 8.07 18.20 21.80
CA GLU A 265 7.70 17.14 22.73
C GLU A 265 6.57 17.58 23.68
N GLU A 266 6.65 18.81 24.19
CA GLU A 266 5.73 19.43 25.14
C GLU A 266 4.37 19.81 24.56
N ARG A 267 4.23 19.87 23.23
CA ARG A 267 2.98 20.25 22.56
C ARG A 267 2.04 19.05 22.45
N GLN A 268 0.75 19.32 22.49
CA GLN A 268 -0.27 18.29 22.28
C GLN A 268 -0.19 17.73 20.85
N LYS A 269 -0.54 16.45 20.69
CA LYS A 269 -0.47 15.76 19.39
C LYS A 269 -1.81 15.87 18.68
N PHE A 270 -1.88 16.73 17.68
CA PHE A 270 -3.05 16.91 16.82
C PHE A 270 -2.67 17.44 15.43
N GLU A 271 -3.57 17.25 14.48
CA GLU A 271 -3.54 17.85 13.15
C GLU A 271 -4.98 18.11 12.71
N ALA A 272 -5.26 19.31 12.20
CA ALA A 272 -6.60 19.71 11.80
C ALA A 272 -6.61 20.24 10.36
N ALA A 273 -7.58 19.82 9.56
CA ALA A 273 -7.86 20.38 8.24
C ALA A 273 -9.09 21.29 8.33
N VAL A 274 -8.88 22.60 8.17
CA VAL A 274 -9.89 23.64 8.40
C VAL A 274 -10.12 24.46 7.12
N GLU A 275 -11.38 24.65 6.76
CA GLU A 275 -11.82 25.45 5.60
C GLU A 275 -11.86 26.95 5.96
N GLY A 276 -12.01 27.84 4.96
CA GLY A 276 -11.98 29.30 5.15
C GLY A 276 -13.09 29.87 6.04
N ASP A 277 -14.10 29.06 6.38
CA ASP A 277 -15.17 29.42 7.31
C ASP A 277 -14.88 29.01 8.77
N GLY A 278 -13.67 28.52 9.05
CA GLY A 278 -13.23 28.13 10.39
C GLY A 278 -13.77 26.79 10.89
N ARG A 279 -14.41 25.99 10.03
CA ARG A 279 -14.89 24.63 10.33
C ARG A 279 -14.04 23.58 9.64
N GLY A 280 -13.97 22.39 10.21
CA GLY A 280 -13.07 21.37 9.70
C GLY A 280 -13.11 20.04 10.43
N PHE A 281 -12.11 19.24 10.12
CA PHE A 281 -11.82 17.96 10.76
C PHE A 281 -10.57 18.08 11.63
N VAL A 282 -10.54 17.36 12.73
CA VAL A 282 -9.36 17.24 13.59
C VAL A 282 -9.12 15.81 14.03
N GLN A 283 -7.87 15.38 13.92
CA GLN A 283 -7.34 14.22 14.59
C GLN A 283 -6.47 14.67 15.76
N PHE A 284 -6.64 14.03 16.91
CA PHE A 284 -5.81 14.22 18.10
C PHE A 284 -5.53 12.87 18.75
N SER A 285 -4.44 12.74 19.51
CA SER A 285 -4.04 11.44 20.03
C SER A 285 -3.36 11.53 21.40
N THR A 286 -3.14 10.36 22.01
CA THR A 286 -2.18 10.25 23.10
C THR A 286 -0.75 10.60 22.63
N PRO A 287 0.16 10.99 23.55
CA PRO A 287 1.50 11.48 23.19
C PRO A 287 2.39 10.49 22.43
N ASN A 288 2.12 9.19 22.51
CA ASN A 288 2.91 8.15 21.84
C ASN A 288 2.87 8.23 20.30
N LEU A 289 1.80 8.81 19.74
CA LEU A 289 1.65 9.00 18.31
C LEU A 289 2.27 10.34 17.91
N ILE A 290 3.61 10.35 17.83
CA ILE A 290 4.42 11.57 17.71
C ILE A 290 4.41 12.20 16.32
N GLY A 291 4.23 11.41 15.25
CA GLY A 291 4.35 11.87 13.87
C GLY A 291 3.09 12.55 13.37
N ARG A 292 3.23 13.65 12.64
CA ARG A 292 2.18 14.22 11.77
C ARG A 292 2.72 14.42 10.37
N LYS A 293 1.97 13.99 9.36
CA LYS A 293 2.38 14.06 7.96
C LYS A 293 1.30 14.75 7.14
N LEU A 294 1.71 15.61 6.22
CA LEU A 294 0.87 16.08 5.12
C LEU A 294 1.46 15.62 3.78
N PHE A 295 0.70 14.87 3.00
CA PHE A 295 0.97 14.64 1.58
C PHE A 295 -0.03 15.39 0.70
N VAL A 296 0.50 15.99 -0.37
CA VAL A 296 -0.25 16.77 -1.35
C VAL A 296 0.11 16.30 -2.76
N TRP A 297 -0.86 16.33 -3.67
CA TRP A 297 -0.63 15.97 -5.08
C TRP A 297 -0.02 17.10 -5.92
N GLY A 298 -0.18 18.35 -5.46
CA GLY A 298 0.10 19.55 -6.25
C GLY A 298 -1.04 19.90 -7.21
N THR A 299 -1.26 21.19 -7.42
CA THR A 299 -2.36 21.74 -8.23
C THR A 299 -1.90 22.30 -9.57
N GLU A 300 -0.61 22.67 -9.71
CA GLU A 300 -0.07 23.24 -10.96
C GLU A 300 0.48 22.17 -11.92
N SER A 301 1.04 21.06 -11.40
CA SER A 301 1.52 19.96 -12.23
C SER A 301 0.36 19.20 -12.86
N GLN A 302 0.50 18.85 -14.15
CA GLN A 302 -0.51 18.05 -14.83
C GLN A 302 -0.62 16.65 -14.20
N GLY A 303 0.51 16.02 -13.88
CA GLY A 303 0.52 14.70 -13.26
C GLY A 303 -0.08 14.65 -11.86
N GLY A 304 0.15 15.66 -11.02
CA GLY A 304 -0.51 15.77 -9.72
C GLY A 304 -2.03 15.83 -9.85
N ARG A 305 -2.53 16.66 -10.78
CA ARG A 305 -3.97 16.71 -11.07
C ARG A 305 -4.52 15.42 -11.66
N THR A 306 -3.77 14.76 -12.54
CA THR A 306 -4.17 13.49 -13.14
C THR A 306 -4.23 12.38 -12.11
N TRP A 307 -3.21 12.23 -11.26
CA TRP A 307 -3.24 11.28 -10.13
C TRP A 307 -4.42 11.53 -9.21
N ASN A 308 -4.68 12.79 -8.86
CA ASN A 308 -5.80 13.11 -8.01
C ASN A 308 -7.12 12.66 -8.64
N ARG A 309 -7.43 13.08 -9.89
CA ARG A 309 -8.62 12.63 -10.65
C ARG A 309 -8.65 11.14 -10.96
N TRP A 310 -7.50 10.47 -10.96
CA TRP A 310 -7.40 9.04 -11.21
C TRP A 310 -7.84 8.22 -9.99
N LEU A 311 -7.61 8.77 -8.81
CA LEU A 311 -7.90 8.17 -7.52
C LEU A 311 -9.20 8.69 -6.91
N SER A 312 -9.59 9.92 -7.24
CA SER A 312 -10.86 10.54 -6.89
C SER A 312 -11.83 10.43 -8.07
N HIS A 313 -13.13 10.46 -7.78
CA HIS A 313 -14.16 10.65 -8.81
C HIS A 313 -14.72 12.07 -8.68
N ASP A 314 -15.39 12.54 -9.74
CA ASP A 314 -16.17 13.80 -9.74
C ASP A 314 -15.34 15.09 -9.61
N ASP A 315 -14.08 15.08 -10.09
CA ASP A 315 -13.16 16.22 -10.04
C ASP A 315 -12.96 16.81 -8.62
N ARG A 316 -13.15 15.98 -7.59
CA ARG A 316 -12.89 16.35 -6.19
C ARG A 316 -11.44 16.12 -5.85
N TYR A 317 -10.85 17.07 -5.13
CA TYR A 317 -9.46 16.99 -4.69
C TYR A 317 -9.37 16.63 -3.21
N TYR A 318 -8.30 15.94 -2.85
CA TYR A 318 -8.00 15.57 -1.47
C TYR A 318 -6.51 15.71 -1.20
N ALA A 319 -6.19 15.89 0.07
CA ALA A 319 -4.85 15.77 0.62
C ALA A 319 -4.86 14.69 1.70
N GLU A 320 -3.67 14.23 2.10
CA GLU A 320 -3.55 13.21 3.13
C GLU A 320 -2.86 13.79 4.36
N THR A 321 -3.58 13.87 5.47
CA THR A 321 -3.01 14.08 6.80
C THR A 321 -2.75 12.72 7.44
N GLN A 322 -1.67 12.51 8.20
CA GLN A 322 -1.36 11.19 8.76
C GLN A 322 -0.80 11.31 10.18
N ALA A 323 -1.20 10.41 11.07
CA ALA A 323 -0.69 10.34 12.44
C ALA A 323 0.03 9.01 12.70
N GLY A 324 1.27 9.05 13.19
CA GLY A 324 2.10 7.85 13.29
C GLY A 324 2.97 7.76 14.55
N LEU A 325 3.54 6.57 14.78
CA LEU A 325 4.43 6.28 15.92
C LEU A 325 5.87 6.82 15.73
N LEU A 326 6.18 7.37 14.56
CA LEU A 326 7.52 7.66 14.07
C LEU A 326 7.61 9.11 13.58
N HIS A 327 8.83 9.65 13.47
CA HIS A 327 9.03 10.99 12.95
C HIS A 327 8.74 11.07 11.45
N SER A 328 9.05 10.00 10.71
CA SER A 328 8.77 9.89 9.28
C SER A 328 8.37 8.49 8.85
N GLN A 329 7.94 8.39 7.59
CA GLN A 329 7.70 7.10 6.94
C GLN A 329 8.99 6.40 6.46
N MET A 330 10.17 6.95 6.77
CA MET A 330 11.44 6.31 6.46
C MET A 330 11.96 5.44 7.60
N GLU A 331 11.23 5.35 8.71
CA GLU A 331 11.66 4.69 9.94
C GLU A 331 10.86 3.42 10.23
N HIS A 332 11.43 2.55 11.07
CA HIS A 332 10.67 1.59 11.86
C HIS A 332 11.17 1.59 13.29
N ARG A 333 10.25 1.40 14.26
CA ARG A 333 10.63 1.29 15.67
C ARG A 333 10.92 -0.17 16.01
N PRO A 334 12.05 -0.50 16.66
CA PRO A 334 12.25 -1.85 17.18
C PRO A 334 11.20 -2.19 18.21
N MET A 335 10.71 -3.43 18.15
CA MET A 335 9.70 -3.94 19.05
C MET A 335 10.19 -5.26 19.65
N ALA A 336 10.27 -5.33 20.97
CA ALA A 336 10.73 -6.53 21.66
C ALA A 336 9.75 -7.70 21.45
N GLY A 337 10.24 -8.93 21.62
CA GLY A 337 9.36 -10.10 21.70
C GLY A 337 8.40 -10.01 22.89
N LYS A 338 7.23 -10.63 22.77
CA LYS A 338 6.18 -10.67 23.81
C LYS A 338 5.85 -9.28 24.37
N SER A 339 5.78 -8.28 23.48
CA SER A 339 5.48 -6.90 23.85
C SER A 339 4.30 -6.36 23.04
N LEU A 340 3.71 -5.27 23.51
CA LEU A 340 2.64 -4.57 22.81
C LEU A 340 2.85 -3.06 22.88
N TYR A 341 2.33 -2.36 21.88
CA TYR A 341 2.12 -0.92 21.91
C TYR A 341 0.64 -0.62 21.80
N GLU A 342 0.20 0.36 22.56
CA GLU A 342 -1.18 0.83 22.55
C GLU A 342 -1.23 2.35 22.64
N TRP A 343 -2.18 2.93 21.91
CA TRP A 343 -2.48 4.36 21.95
C TRP A 343 -3.95 4.59 21.60
N THR A 344 -4.43 5.79 21.89
CA THR A 344 -5.80 6.20 21.57
C THR A 344 -5.77 7.45 20.71
N GLU A 345 -6.61 7.46 19.69
CA GLU A 345 -6.84 8.54 18.74
C GLU A 345 -8.28 9.02 18.87
N GLY A 346 -8.49 10.32 18.66
CA GLY A 346 -9.78 10.97 18.62
C GLY A 346 -9.98 11.68 17.30
N TYR A 347 -11.16 11.50 16.72
CA TYR A 347 -11.58 12.06 15.44
C TYR A 347 -12.86 12.86 15.67
N ALA A 348 -12.85 14.15 15.30
CA ALA A 348 -13.98 15.04 15.55
C ALA A 348 -14.05 16.19 14.57
N ALA A 349 -15.16 16.92 14.61
CA ALA A 349 -15.25 18.24 14.01
C ALA A 349 -14.47 19.26 14.85
N ILE A 350 -13.90 20.26 14.18
CA ILE A 350 -13.39 21.49 14.82
C ILE A 350 -14.11 22.70 14.24
N SER A 351 -14.43 23.66 15.10
CA SER A 351 -15.00 24.95 14.70
C SER A 351 -14.44 26.05 15.59
N GLY A 352 -14.08 27.18 14.98
CA GLY A 352 -13.57 28.36 15.69
C GLY A 352 -13.62 29.61 14.83
N ASP A 353 -13.03 30.70 15.34
CA ASP A 353 -12.93 31.94 14.57
C ASP A 353 -12.06 31.73 13.32
N PRO A 354 -12.57 32.03 12.10
CA PRO A 354 -11.83 31.80 10.87
C PRO A 354 -10.53 32.62 10.81
N GLY A 355 -10.53 33.86 11.31
CA GLY A 355 -9.36 34.72 11.29
C GLY A 355 -8.23 34.22 12.20
N LEU A 356 -8.57 33.57 13.31
CA LEU A 356 -7.60 32.95 14.22
C LEU A 356 -7.09 31.61 13.68
N LEU A 357 -7.96 30.76 13.13
CA LEU A 357 -7.55 29.49 12.51
C LEU A 357 -6.75 29.69 11.21
N HIS A 358 -7.03 30.77 10.47
CA HIS A 358 -6.28 31.19 9.28
C HIS A 358 -5.24 32.29 9.56
N ASN A 359 -4.85 32.48 10.83
CA ASN A 359 -3.80 33.45 11.19
C ASN A 359 -2.48 33.11 10.45
N PRO A 360 -1.86 34.05 9.70
CA PRO A 360 -0.63 33.79 8.97
C PRO A 360 0.50 33.23 9.84
N ASP A 361 0.53 33.58 11.13
CA ASP A 361 1.42 32.97 12.11
C ASP A 361 0.88 31.61 12.55
N ILE A 362 1.52 30.54 12.07
CA ILE A 362 1.15 29.15 12.41
C ILE A 362 1.20 28.89 13.92
N ARG A 363 2.06 29.58 14.68
CA ARG A 363 2.11 29.40 16.13
C ARG A 363 0.81 29.88 16.77
N GLN A 364 0.32 31.05 16.36
CA GLN A 364 -0.94 31.59 16.87
C GLN A 364 -2.13 30.73 16.43
N ALA A 365 -2.16 30.25 15.19
CA ALA A 365 -3.22 29.38 14.69
C ALA A 365 -3.26 28.03 15.43
N SER A 366 -2.09 27.40 15.62
CA SER A 366 -1.97 26.12 16.32
C SER A 366 -2.24 26.25 17.82
N GLU A 367 -1.81 27.32 18.49
CA GLU A 367 -2.18 27.61 19.88
C GLU A 367 -3.69 27.82 20.04
N TYR A 368 -4.33 28.53 19.10
CA TYR A 368 -5.77 28.71 19.13
C TYR A 368 -6.53 27.38 18.96
N ALA A 369 -6.12 26.55 17.98
CA ALA A 369 -6.70 25.21 17.79
C ALA A 369 -6.47 24.31 19.02
N GLU A 370 -5.26 24.30 19.58
CA GLU A 370 -4.93 23.53 20.79
C GLU A 370 -5.78 23.98 22.00
N ASN A 371 -6.04 25.29 22.12
CA ASN A 371 -6.94 25.82 23.15
C ASN A 371 -8.39 25.37 22.95
N ILE A 372 -8.92 25.32 21.73
CA ILE A 372 -10.26 24.77 21.44
C ILE A 372 -10.34 23.32 21.93
N LEU A 373 -9.35 22.49 21.58
CA LEU A 373 -9.30 21.08 21.94
C LEU A 373 -9.11 20.87 23.45
N THR A 374 -8.32 21.72 24.10
CA THR A 374 -8.10 21.68 25.55
C THR A 374 -9.36 22.04 26.32
N LEU A 375 -9.99 23.17 25.96
CA LEU A 375 -11.20 23.65 26.63
C LEU A 375 -12.41 22.73 26.42
N SER A 376 -12.47 22.03 25.28
CA SER A 376 -13.47 20.99 25.04
C SER A 376 -13.12 19.63 25.65
N GLY A 377 -11.99 19.51 26.35
CA GLY A 377 -11.59 18.30 27.07
C GLY A 377 -11.18 17.14 26.16
N ARG A 378 -10.79 17.40 24.91
CA ARG A 378 -10.42 16.39 23.89
C ARG A 378 -9.13 15.67 24.29
N PHE A 379 -8.09 16.42 24.70
CA PHE A 379 -6.84 15.81 25.16
C PHE A 379 -7.02 15.04 26.47
N ASP A 380 -7.82 15.56 27.40
CA ASP A 380 -8.17 14.82 28.61
C ASP A 380 -8.96 13.54 28.30
N LEU A 381 -9.82 13.57 27.28
CA LEU A 381 -10.55 12.39 26.82
C LEU A 381 -9.60 11.27 26.38
N VAL A 382 -8.68 11.53 25.44
CA VAL A 382 -7.77 10.49 24.94
C VAL A 382 -6.76 10.04 26.01
N ASN A 383 -6.26 10.96 26.83
CA ASN A 383 -5.18 10.68 27.79
C ASN A 383 -5.65 10.04 29.09
N ASN A 384 -6.83 10.43 29.60
CA ASN A 384 -7.23 10.10 30.97
C ASN A 384 -8.60 9.44 31.08
N ARG A 385 -9.51 9.66 30.12
CA ARG A 385 -10.90 9.19 30.22
C ARG A 385 -11.28 8.10 29.22
N SER A 386 -10.45 7.82 28.23
CA SER A 386 -10.75 6.87 27.15
C SER A 386 -10.97 5.44 27.66
N ASP A 387 -10.35 5.06 28.77
CA ASP A 387 -10.56 3.75 29.43
C ASP A 387 -12.00 3.52 29.91
N ALA A 388 -12.79 4.57 30.07
CA ALA A 388 -14.22 4.47 30.36
C ALA A 388 -15.05 4.04 29.14
N TYR A 389 -14.45 3.91 27.96
CA TYR A 389 -15.10 3.50 26.70
C TYR A 389 -14.55 2.19 26.13
N PHE A 390 -13.48 1.64 26.71
CA PHE A 390 -12.88 0.38 26.25
C PHE A 390 -12.83 -0.64 27.39
N GLU A 391 -13.06 -1.90 27.05
CA GLU A 391 -12.81 -3.00 27.98
C GLU A 391 -11.30 -3.27 28.11
N PRO A 392 -10.77 -3.62 29.31
CA PRO A 392 -9.34 -3.70 29.57
C PRO A 392 -8.64 -4.81 28.76
N ASP A 393 -9.27 -5.97 28.62
CA ASP A 393 -8.76 -7.12 27.89
C ASP A 393 -9.97 -7.89 27.35
N GLY A 394 -10.21 -7.82 26.03
CA GLY A 394 -11.30 -8.56 25.41
C GLY A 394 -10.83 -9.94 24.94
N PRO A 395 -11.14 -11.01 25.69
CA PRO A 395 -11.62 -12.23 25.02
C PRO A 395 -12.83 -12.84 25.75
N ASP A 396 -13.63 -13.61 25.00
CA ASP A 396 -14.75 -14.50 25.39
C ASP A 396 -16.19 -13.99 25.18
N CYS A 397 -16.44 -12.68 25.13
CA CYS A 397 -17.82 -12.14 25.01
C CYS A 397 -18.14 -11.53 23.63
N GLU A 398 -17.46 -11.97 22.58
CA GLU A 398 -17.53 -11.32 21.27
C GLU A 398 -18.50 -12.03 20.33
N VAL A 399 -19.49 -11.29 19.84
CA VAL A 399 -20.26 -11.73 18.67
C VAL A 399 -19.42 -11.39 17.46
N LEU A 400 -18.91 -12.43 16.80
CA LEU A 400 -18.16 -12.27 15.55
C LEU A 400 -19.11 -11.88 14.42
N ASP A 401 -18.84 -10.74 13.79
CA ASP A 401 -19.66 -10.18 12.71
C ASP A 401 -19.04 -10.41 11.32
N SER A 402 -17.72 -10.58 11.25
CA SER A 402 -17.01 -10.98 10.04
C SER A 402 -15.76 -11.78 10.29
N MET A 403 -15.45 -12.66 9.33
CA MET A 403 -14.18 -13.37 9.25
C MET A 403 -13.17 -12.52 8.47
N GLY A 404 -11.93 -12.47 8.97
CA GLY A 404 -10.75 -12.11 8.19
C GLY A 404 -10.17 -13.33 7.49
N SER A 405 -8.86 -13.31 7.25
CA SER A 405 -8.13 -14.43 6.64
C SER A 405 -7.87 -15.58 7.62
N GLY A 406 -7.66 -16.79 7.09
CA GLY A 406 -7.36 -17.98 7.89
C GLY A 406 -5.93 -18.02 8.47
N TRP A 407 -5.07 -17.06 8.11
CA TRP A 407 -3.63 -17.11 8.40
C TRP A 407 -3.31 -17.04 9.89
N GLY A 408 -4.05 -16.25 10.66
CA GLY A 408 -3.89 -16.19 12.12
C GLY A 408 -4.18 -17.55 12.77
N ALA A 409 -5.31 -18.17 12.41
CA ALA A 409 -5.73 -19.47 12.94
C ALA A 409 -4.75 -20.57 12.55
N LEU A 410 -4.33 -20.59 11.28
CA LEU A 410 -3.32 -21.52 10.77
C LEU A 410 -2.00 -21.37 11.54
N THR A 411 -1.57 -20.14 11.81
CA THR A 411 -0.35 -19.87 12.57
C THR A 411 -0.47 -20.41 14.00
N GLU A 412 -1.58 -20.17 14.70
CA GLU A 412 -1.83 -20.74 16.03
C GLU A 412 -1.77 -22.27 16.04
N LEU A 413 -2.33 -22.93 15.01
CA LEU A 413 -2.28 -24.39 14.86
C LEU A 413 -0.85 -24.93 14.72
N TYR A 414 0.01 -24.25 13.97
CA TYR A 414 1.42 -24.65 13.82
C TYR A 414 2.26 -24.35 15.06
N LEU A 415 1.99 -23.22 15.73
CA LEU A 415 2.71 -22.81 16.95
C LEU A 415 2.23 -23.55 18.21
N GLY A 416 1.02 -24.10 18.20
CA GLY A 416 0.41 -24.79 19.34
C GLY A 416 0.01 -23.88 20.50
N HIS A 417 -0.08 -22.57 20.27
CA HIS A 417 -0.52 -21.57 21.24
C HIS A 417 -1.16 -20.37 20.54
N ARG A 418 -1.95 -19.58 21.27
CA ARG A 418 -2.60 -18.38 20.75
C ARG A 418 -1.59 -17.29 20.40
N LEU A 419 -1.88 -16.54 19.34
CA LEU A 419 -1.13 -15.35 18.98
C LEU A 419 -1.42 -14.21 19.94
N THR A 420 -2.65 -14.06 20.42
CA THR A 420 -3.00 -13.01 21.38
C THR A 420 -4.14 -13.46 22.28
N GLU A 421 -4.18 -12.90 23.48
CA GLU A 421 -5.34 -13.04 24.38
C GLU A 421 -6.41 -11.96 24.10
N ARG A 422 -6.18 -11.03 23.17
CA ARG A 422 -7.08 -9.87 22.92
C ARG A 422 -8.02 -10.03 21.72
N ALA A 423 -7.86 -11.12 20.99
CA ALA A 423 -8.64 -11.45 19.81
C ALA A 423 -8.59 -12.95 19.56
N SER A 424 -9.57 -13.45 18.81
CA SER A 424 -9.67 -14.85 18.44
C SER A 424 -9.43 -15.01 16.95
N PHE A 425 -8.74 -16.06 16.56
CA PHE A 425 -8.63 -16.50 15.17
C PHE A 425 -9.32 -17.87 15.05
N PRO A 426 -10.63 -17.90 14.77
CA PRO A 426 -11.40 -19.15 14.72
C PRO A 426 -10.89 -20.07 13.62
N ALA A 427 -10.84 -21.39 13.87
CA ALA A 427 -10.39 -22.37 12.87
C ALA A 427 -11.28 -22.36 11.61
N GLU A 428 -12.55 -21.97 11.76
CA GLU A 428 -13.53 -21.83 10.68
C GLU A 428 -13.17 -20.72 9.67
N SER A 429 -12.23 -19.84 10.00
CA SER A 429 -11.69 -18.86 9.05
C SER A 429 -10.79 -19.49 7.97
N ILE A 430 -10.33 -20.73 8.17
CA ILE A 430 -9.58 -21.50 7.17
C ILE A 430 -10.59 -22.20 6.24
N ALA A 431 -11.15 -21.45 5.29
CA ALA A 431 -12.18 -21.96 4.39
C ALA A 431 -11.60 -22.90 3.32
N GLU A 432 -12.35 -23.94 2.95
CA GLU A 432 -11.96 -24.87 1.87
C GLU A 432 -11.72 -24.14 0.55
N GLY A 433 -10.64 -24.51 -0.15
CA GLY A 433 -10.25 -23.91 -1.43
C GLY A 433 -9.47 -22.59 -1.33
N THR A 434 -9.28 -22.05 -0.12
CA THR A 434 -8.38 -20.91 0.10
C THR A 434 -6.91 -21.36 0.17
N PRO A 435 -5.93 -20.47 -0.11
CA PRO A 435 -4.52 -20.81 0.05
C PRO A 435 -4.14 -21.28 1.46
N GLU A 436 -4.74 -20.71 2.51
CA GLU A 436 -4.53 -21.10 3.90
C GLU A 436 -4.88 -22.58 4.14
N HIS A 437 -5.93 -23.06 3.48
CA HIS A 437 -6.38 -24.44 3.58
C HIS A 437 -5.35 -25.43 3.00
N ASP A 438 -4.56 -25.05 2.00
CA ASP A 438 -3.49 -25.91 1.48
C ASP A 438 -2.47 -26.25 2.59
N PHE A 439 -2.15 -25.28 3.44
CA PHE A 439 -1.22 -25.46 4.55
C PHE A 439 -1.87 -26.15 5.76
N LEU A 440 -3.19 -26.05 5.92
CA LEU A 440 -3.90 -26.91 6.86
C LEU A 440 -3.79 -28.39 6.44
N VAL A 441 -3.99 -28.69 5.16
CA VAL A 441 -3.79 -30.05 4.60
C VAL A 441 -2.36 -30.53 4.81
N LEU A 442 -1.36 -29.66 4.63
CA LEU A 442 0.05 -29.98 4.96
C LEU A 442 0.21 -30.34 6.44
N LYS A 443 -0.39 -29.59 7.36
CA LYS A 443 -0.32 -29.86 8.79
C LYS A 443 -0.93 -31.20 9.18
N GLU A 444 -2.05 -31.56 8.56
CA GLU A 444 -2.84 -32.75 8.89
C GLU A 444 -2.33 -34.03 8.23
N THR A 445 -1.91 -33.94 6.97
CA THR A 445 -1.53 -35.10 6.15
C THR A 445 -0.02 -35.24 5.95
N GLY A 446 0.73 -34.18 6.25
CA GLY A 446 2.17 -34.09 5.99
C GLY A 446 2.52 -33.71 4.55
N SER A 447 1.57 -33.47 3.65
CA SER A 447 1.81 -33.06 2.26
C SER A 447 0.89 -31.92 1.83
N LEU A 448 1.37 -31.04 0.94
CA LEU A 448 0.52 -30.05 0.29
C LEU A 448 -0.45 -30.74 -0.69
N PRO A 449 -1.62 -30.15 -0.97
CA PRO A 449 -2.51 -30.65 -2.00
C PRO A 449 -1.87 -30.51 -3.38
N GLU A 450 -2.21 -31.43 -4.28
CA GLU A 450 -1.77 -31.39 -5.68
C GLU A 450 -2.33 -30.14 -6.37
N LYS A 451 -1.48 -29.41 -7.08
CA LYS A 451 -1.85 -28.25 -7.89
C LYS A 451 -1.49 -28.47 -9.35
N SER A 452 -2.33 -27.97 -10.25
CA SER A 452 -2.07 -27.96 -11.68
C SER A 452 -0.95 -26.96 -12.01
N PRO A 453 0.08 -27.32 -12.78
CA PRO A 453 1.08 -26.36 -13.26
C PRO A 453 0.54 -25.43 -14.37
N VAL A 454 -0.70 -25.65 -14.85
CA VAL A 454 -1.37 -24.84 -15.87
C VAL A 454 -2.07 -23.67 -15.20
N LEU A 455 -1.66 -22.44 -15.55
CA LEU A 455 -2.21 -21.20 -15.00
C LEU A 455 -3.43 -20.72 -15.80
N THR A 456 -4.52 -20.40 -15.12
CA THR A 456 -5.74 -19.84 -15.70
C THR A 456 -6.15 -18.54 -15.02
N GLU A 457 -7.03 -17.77 -15.64
CA GLU A 457 -7.63 -16.58 -15.04
C GLU A 457 -8.45 -17.03 -13.82
N GLY A 458 -8.00 -16.67 -12.61
CA GLY A 458 -8.54 -17.17 -11.34
C GLY A 458 -7.64 -18.17 -10.59
N TYR A 459 -6.46 -18.50 -11.12
CA TYR A 459 -5.48 -19.34 -10.43
C TYR A 459 -5.04 -18.67 -9.12
N SER A 460 -5.30 -19.33 -7.99
CA SER A 460 -5.10 -18.79 -6.65
C SER A 460 -4.17 -19.66 -5.83
N ILE A 461 -3.04 -19.09 -5.44
CA ILE A 461 -2.10 -19.60 -4.45
C ILE A 461 -1.65 -18.43 -3.58
N ASP A 462 -1.01 -18.73 -2.45
CA ASP A 462 -0.34 -17.77 -1.59
C ASP A 462 0.83 -18.51 -0.95
N TYR A 463 1.83 -17.76 -0.49
CA TYR A 463 3.06 -18.38 0.00
C TYR A 463 3.04 -18.47 1.50
N PHE A 464 3.73 -19.48 2.01
CA PHE A 464 4.07 -19.53 3.41
C PHE A 464 5.39 -18.78 3.67
N GLY A 465 5.47 -18.07 4.80
CA GLY A 465 6.66 -17.32 5.16
C GLY A 465 6.45 -16.41 6.37
N GLY A 466 7.28 -15.37 6.47
CA GLY A 466 7.22 -14.39 7.54
C GLY A 466 7.66 -14.93 8.92
N ALA A 467 7.19 -14.30 10.00
CA ALA A 467 7.68 -14.60 11.35
C ALA A 467 7.32 -16.01 11.85
N ALA A 468 6.19 -16.56 11.40
CA ALA A 468 5.77 -17.94 11.69
C ALA A 468 6.44 -18.98 10.77
N GLY A 469 7.25 -18.50 9.81
CA GLY A 469 8.12 -19.26 8.93
C GLY A 469 8.69 -20.54 9.53
N GLY A 470 9.44 -20.39 10.61
CA GLY A 470 10.17 -21.50 11.22
C GLY A 470 9.31 -22.68 11.69
N ALA A 471 8.01 -22.51 11.92
CA ALA A 471 7.13 -23.57 12.40
C ALA A 471 6.63 -24.51 11.29
N ILE A 472 6.44 -23.99 10.07
CA ILE A 472 5.96 -24.80 8.93
C ILE A 472 7.13 -25.41 8.16
N LEU A 473 8.28 -24.70 8.10
CA LEU A 473 9.45 -25.13 7.32
C LEU A 473 9.85 -26.59 7.58
N PRO A 474 9.98 -27.09 8.83
CA PRO A 474 10.35 -28.48 9.07
C PRO A 474 9.32 -29.49 8.53
N VAL A 475 8.03 -29.13 8.51
CA VAL A 475 6.98 -29.99 7.95
C VAL A 475 7.13 -30.07 6.43
N LEU A 476 7.32 -28.92 5.78
CA LEU A 476 7.49 -28.85 4.34
C LEU A 476 8.82 -29.47 3.87
N GLU A 477 9.91 -29.31 4.63
CA GLU A 477 11.20 -29.94 4.34
C GLU A 477 11.18 -31.47 4.50
N ASN A 478 10.31 -32.01 5.33
CA ASN A 478 10.21 -33.46 5.60
C ASN A 478 8.97 -34.11 4.98
N THR A 479 8.22 -33.39 4.15
CA THR A 479 7.04 -33.93 3.48
C THR A 479 7.40 -35.18 2.65
N PRO A 480 6.59 -36.25 2.69
CA PRO A 480 6.84 -37.47 1.94
C PRO A 480 6.63 -37.27 0.43
N VAL A 481 5.83 -36.27 0.03
CA VAL A 481 5.58 -35.92 -1.37
C VAL A 481 6.08 -34.50 -1.62
N LYS A 482 7.25 -34.39 -2.27
CA LYS A 482 7.80 -33.11 -2.74
C LYS A 482 7.58 -32.97 -4.24
N ASP A 483 6.40 -32.50 -4.60
CA ASP A 483 6.06 -32.13 -5.97
C ASP A 483 6.57 -30.72 -6.33
N TRP A 484 6.15 -30.21 -7.49
CA TRP A 484 6.57 -28.90 -7.95
C TRP A 484 6.10 -27.76 -7.02
N TYR A 485 4.90 -27.87 -6.43
CA TYR A 485 4.31 -26.84 -5.58
C TYR A 485 5.06 -26.77 -4.24
N ALA A 486 5.36 -27.91 -3.62
CA ALA A 486 6.16 -27.93 -2.39
C ALA A 486 7.56 -27.34 -2.59
N TRP A 487 8.22 -27.59 -3.72
CA TRP A 487 9.51 -26.98 -4.04
C TRP A 487 9.42 -25.49 -4.37
N LEU A 488 8.31 -25.03 -4.97
CA LEU A 488 8.05 -23.61 -5.20
C LEU A 488 7.93 -22.87 -3.86
N GLU A 489 7.14 -23.41 -2.92
CA GLU A 489 6.98 -22.87 -1.56
C GLU A 489 8.32 -22.79 -0.82
N LEU A 490 9.12 -23.86 -0.85
CA LEU A 490 10.47 -23.85 -0.27
C LEU A 490 11.37 -22.78 -0.92
N GLY A 491 11.29 -22.62 -2.24
CA GLY A 491 12.05 -21.59 -2.95
C GLY A 491 11.67 -20.17 -2.53
N CYS A 492 10.37 -19.89 -2.40
CA CYS A 492 9.85 -18.61 -1.94
C CYS A 492 10.28 -18.33 -0.49
N PHE A 493 10.15 -19.32 0.40
CA PHE A 493 10.61 -19.22 1.78
C PHE A 493 12.12 -18.93 1.88
N TYR A 494 12.96 -19.69 1.16
CA TYR A 494 14.40 -19.47 1.20
C TYR A 494 14.79 -18.10 0.60
N TYR A 495 14.09 -17.64 -0.43
CA TYR A 495 14.32 -16.30 -1.00
C TYR A 495 13.94 -15.20 -0.01
N GLU A 496 12.80 -15.34 0.67
CA GLU A 496 12.39 -14.44 1.75
C GLU A 496 13.44 -14.42 2.88
N ALA A 497 13.98 -15.58 3.24
CA ALA A 497 15.05 -15.71 4.24
C ALA A 497 16.44 -15.26 3.74
N ARG A 498 16.54 -14.71 2.53
CA ARG A 498 17.80 -14.32 1.86
C ARG A 498 18.80 -15.48 1.65
N SER A 499 18.34 -16.72 1.72
CA SER A 499 19.11 -17.93 1.40
C SER A 499 19.08 -18.19 -0.10
N PHE A 500 19.64 -17.27 -0.90
CA PHE A 500 19.47 -17.24 -2.36
C PHE A 500 19.96 -18.49 -3.10
N ASP A 501 21.02 -19.15 -2.62
CA ASP A 501 21.48 -20.41 -3.23
C ASP A 501 20.52 -21.57 -2.94
N ALA A 502 19.93 -21.61 -1.74
CA ALA A 502 18.90 -22.59 -1.40
C ALA A 502 17.60 -22.34 -2.18
N ALA A 503 17.22 -21.06 -2.34
CA ALA A 503 16.09 -20.66 -3.15
C ALA A 503 16.27 -21.10 -4.61
N GLU A 504 17.44 -20.83 -5.20
CA GLU A 504 17.77 -21.26 -6.57
C GLU A 504 17.67 -22.79 -6.71
N ALA A 505 18.26 -23.54 -5.78
CA ALA A 505 18.20 -25.00 -5.78
C ALA A 505 16.77 -25.54 -5.66
N ALA A 506 15.92 -24.90 -4.85
CA ALA A 506 14.53 -25.27 -4.67
C ALA A 506 13.70 -24.97 -5.93
N PHE A 507 13.82 -23.78 -6.53
CA PHE A 507 13.14 -23.46 -7.79
C PHE A 507 13.54 -24.40 -8.92
N ARG A 508 14.82 -24.74 -9.05
CA ARG A 508 15.28 -25.74 -10.04
C ARG A 508 14.65 -27.12 -9.82
N LYS A 509 14.50 -27.55 -8.56
CA LYS A 509 13.82 -28.81 -8.23
C LYS A 509 12.33 -28.74 -8.54
N SER A 510 11.67 -27.61 -8.29
CA SER A 510 10.26 -27.40 -8.67
C SER A 510 10.06 -27.64 -10.17
N VAL A 511 10.86 -26.97 -11.00
CA VAL A 511 10.86 -27.15 -12.46
C VAL A 511 11.16 -28.60 -12.86
N GLY A 512 12.10 -29.26 -12.16
CA GLY A 512 12.46 -30.66 -12.42
C GLY A 512 11.38 -31.69 -12.05
N CYS A 513 10.50 -31.38 -11.09
CA CYS A 513 9.36 -32.24 -10.73
C CYS A 513 8.24 -32.14 -11.76
N ALA A 514 7.88 -30.92 -12.13
CA ALA A 514 7.00 -30.62 -13.26
C ALA A 514 7.36 -29.22 -13.76
N GLU A 515 7.58 -29.11 -15.07
CA GLU A 515 7.84 -27.80 -15.68
C GLU A 515 6.63 -26.90 -15.40
N ASN A 516 6.87 -25.73 -14.79
CA ASN A 516 5.81 -24.83 -14.37
C ASN A 516 6.24 -23.37 -14.54
N PRO A 517 5.35 -22.47 -15.01
CA PRO A 517 5.74 -21.10 -15.31
C PRO A 517 6.15 -20.29 -14.08
N LEU A 518 5.58 -20.58 -12.90
CA LEU A 518 5.84 -19.82 -11.68
C LEU A 518 7.28 -19.98 -11.19
N ALA A 519 7.78 -21.22 -11.11
CA ALA A 519 9.15 -21.48 -10.70
C ALA A 519 10.16 -21.03 -11.77
N LEU A 520 9.83 -21.14 -13.06
CA LEU A 520 10.66 -20.61 -14.15
C LEU A 520 10.83 -19.08 -14.04
N ALA A 521 9.71 -18.35 -13.86
CA ALA A 521 9.73 -16.90 -13.71
C ALA A 521 10.46 -16.46 -12.42
N ALA A 522 10.23 -17.16 -11.30
CA ALA A 522 10.93 -16.90 -10.04
C ALA A 522 12.44 -17.13 -10.16
N LEU A 523 12.85 -18.24 -10.80
CA LEU A 523 14.25 -18.57 -11.03
C LEU A 523 14.93 -17.55 -11.96
N ALA A 524 14.26 -17.15 -13.04
CA ALA A 524 14.76 -16.12 -13.96
C ALA A 524 15.10 -14.82 -13.22
N LYS A 525 14.15 -14.31 -12.42
CA LYS A 525 14.32 -13.08 -11.64
C LYS A 525 15.42 -13.20 -10.59
N LEU A 526 15.51 -14.36 -9.91
CA LEU A 526 16.58 -14.62 -8.95
C LEU A 526 17.96 -14.61 -9.62
N LEU A 527 18.10 -15.25 -10.78
CA LEU A 527 19.36 -15.32 -11.52
C LEU A 527 19.81 -13.95 -12.01
N ALA A 528 18.89 -13.14 -12.57
CA ALA A 528 19.18 -11.76 -12.95
C ALA A 528 19.64 -10.93 -11.74
N ALA A 529 18.99 -11.09 -10.59
CA ALA A 529 19.35 -10.34 -9.40
C ALA A 529 20.71 -10.76 -8.80
N LYS A 530 21.12 -12.03 -8.95
CA LYS A 530 22.47 -12.51 -8.60
C LYS A 530 23.57 -11.96 -9.52
N GLY A 531 23.18 -11.47 -10.70
CA GLY A 531 24.05 -10.84 -11.68
C GLY A 531 25.04 -11.78 -12.38
N GLY A 532 25.56 -11.28 -13.50
CA GLY A 532 26.58 -11.95 -14.30
C GLY A 532 26.00 -12.50 -15.60
N LYS A 533 26.74 -12.31 -16.69
CA LYS A 533 26.28 -12.55 -18.07
C LYS A 533 25.68 -13.93 -18.30
N GLU A 534 26.29 -14.98 -17.75
CA GLU A 534 25.79 -16.36 -17.90
C GLU A 534 24.45 -16.56 -17.21
N ARG A 535 24.29 -16.01 -15.99
CA ARG A 535 23.03 -16.09 -15.23
C ARG A 535 21.93 -15.25 -15.85
N GLU A 536 22.29 -14.08 -16.37
CA GLU A 536 21.36 -13.21 -17.09
C GLU A 536 20.84 -13.88 -18.38
N ALA A 537 21.73 -14.50 -19.15
CA ALA A 537 21.37 -15.26 -20.34
C ALA A 537 20.49 -16.49 -20.01
N GLU A 538 20.82 -17.22 -18.94
CA GLU A 538 19.99 -18.32 -18.45
C GLU A 538 18.61 -17.81 -18.00
N GLY A 539 18.56 -16.73 -17.22
CA GLY A 539 17.32 -16.12 -16.76
C GLY A 539 16.43 -15.66 -17.91
N LEU A 540 17.00 -15.07 -18.96
CA LEU A 540 16.28 -14.73 -20.18
C LEU A 540 15.66 -15.96 -20.84
N SER A 541 16.41 -17.05 -20.98
CA SER A 541 15.89 -18.31 -21.54
C SER A 541 14.75 -18.88 -20.70
N LEU A 542 14.87 -18.84 -19.37
CA LEU A 542 13.85 -19.36 -18.46
C LEU A 542 12.56 -18.55 -18.50
N MET A 543 12.65 -17.22 -18.58
CA MET A 543 11.47 -16.35 -18.67
C MET A 543 10.72 -16.54 -19.99
N LYS A 544 11.45 -16.67 -21.11
CA LYS A 544 10.84 -17.01 -22.41
C LYS A 544 10.12 -18.36 -22.33
N ARG A 545 10.76 -19.37 -21.75
CA ARG A 545 10.16 -20.69 -21.56
C ARG A 545 8.91 -20.65 -20.68
N ALA A 546 8.88 -19.80 -19.65
CA ALA A 546 7.69 -19.63 -18.81
C ALA A 546 6.48 -19.14 -19.63
N ALA A 547 6.68 -18.13 -20.48
CA ALA A 547 5.64 -17.60 -21.35
C ALA A 547 5.18 -18.62 -22.42
N GLU A 548 6.12 -19.30 -23.08
CA GLU A 548 5.84 -20.35 -24.06
C GLU A 548 5.02 -21.49 -23.44
N LEU A 549 5.44 -21.99 -22.27
CA LEU A 549 4.78 -23.08 -21.57
C LEU A 549 3.33 -22.72 -21.20
N CYS A 550 3.08 -21.48 -20.79
CA CYS A 550 1.72 -21.03 -20.50
C CYS A 550 0.84 -21.12 -21.76
N GLY A 551 1.34 -20.69 -22.92
CA GLY A 551 0.62 -20.84 -24.20
C GLY A 551 0.42 -22.30 -24.62
N GLU A 552 1.47 -23.13 -24.54
CA GLU A 552 1.43 -24.56 -24.91
C GLU A 552 0.45 -25.38 -24.09
N THR A 553 0.28 -25.03 -22.81
CA THR A 553 -0.62 -25.73 -21.88
C THR A 553 -2.07 -25.24 -21.97
N GLY A 554 -2.36 -24.27 -22.84
CA GLY A 554 -3.68 -23.62 -22.92
C GLY A 554 -3.97 -22.71 -21.73
N GLY A 555 -2.92 -22.27 -21.02
CA GLY A 555 -3.05 -21.34 -19.91
C GLY A 555 -3.52 -19.96 -20.38
N GLU A 556 -4.35 -19.34 -19.56
CA GLU A 556 -4.85 -17.98 -19.75
C GLU A 556 -4.40 -17.18 -18.54
N TYR A 557 -3.19 -16.61 -18.58
CA TYR A 557 -2.68 -15.83 -17.46
C TYR A 557 -1.97 -14.55 -17.92
N VAL A 558 -2.73 -13.48 -18.10
CA VAL A 558 -2.20 -12.21 -18.67
C VAL A 558 -1.06 -11.62 -17.82
N ARG A 559 -1.08 -11.82 -16.50
CA ARG A 559 -0.01 -11.34 -15.60
C ARG A 559 1.36 -11.96 -15.93
N LEU A 560 1.40 -13.22 -16.37
CA LEU A 560 2.67 -13.83 -16.80
C LEU A 560 3.14 -13.28 -18.15
N ALA A 561 2.22 -13.00 -19.08
CA ALA A 561 2.57 -12.35 -20.33
C ALA A 561 3.14 -10.94 -20.10
N ILE A 562 2.54 -10.17 -19.19
CA ILE A 562 3.05 -8.86 -18.76
C ILE A 562 4.46 -8.99 -18.18
N GLU A 563 4.64 -9.87 -17.19
CA GLU A 563 5.93 -10.09 -16.52
C GLU A 563 7.02 -10.53 -17.51
N ALA A 564 6.72 -11.50 -18.37
CA ALA A 564 7.67 -12.02 -19.35
C ALA A 564 8.03 -10.96 -20.39
N ALA A 565 7.06 -10.22 -20.93
CA ALA A 565 7.33 -9.16 -21.90
C ALA A 565 8.17 -8.03 -21.28
N ALA A 566 7.85 -7.60 -20.05
CA ALA A 566 8.62 -6.58 -19.34
C ALA A 566 10.06 -7.05 -19.07
N TYR A 567 10.23 -8.30 -18.62
CA TYR A 567 11.54 -8.88 -18.34
C TYR A 567 12.38 -9.05 -19.61
N VAL A 568 11.82 -9.60 -20.69
CA VAL A 568 12.52 -9.79 -21.97
C VAL A 568 12.89 -8.45 -22.60
N LYS A 569 12.03 -7.42 -22.48
CA LYS A 569 12.37 -6.06 -22.92
C LYS A 569 13.58 -5.49 -22.16
N ALA A 570 13.73 -5.82 -20.87
CA ALA A 570 14.82 -5.32 -20.02
C ALA A 570 16.14 -6.08 -20.18
N HIS A 571 16.08 -7.38 -20.50
CA HIS A 571 17.24 -8.28 -20.48
C HIS A 571 17.57 -8.93 -21.83
N GLY A 572 16.66 -8.88 -22.80
CA GLY A 572 16.80 -9.44 -24.14
C GLY A 572 16.75 -8.37 -25.22
N THR A 573 16.25 -8.76 -26.39
CA THR A 573 16.09 -7.85 -27.55
C THR A 573 14.65 -7.39 -27.73
N PRO A 574 14.41 -6.20 -28.35
CA PRO A 574 13.06 -5.75 -28.69
C PRO A 574 12.27 -6.76 -29.55
N GLU A 575 12.96 -7.50 -30.43
CA GLU A 575 12.36 -8.53 -31.29
C GLU A 575 11.82 -9.71 -30.48
N GLU A 576 12.58 -10.18 -29.48
CA GLU A 576 12.14 -11.25 -28.60
C GLU A 576 10.98 -10.78 -27.72
N ALA A 577 11.00 -9.54 -27.24
CA ALA A 577 9.90 -8.98 -26.45
C ALA A 577 8.61 -8.85 -27.30
N GLU A 578 8.75 -8.46 -28.58
CA GLU A 578 7.64 -8.45 -29.54
C GLU A 578 7.06 -9.86 -29.73
N GLU A 579 7.91 -10.88 -29.90
CA GLU A 579 7.48 -12.26 -30.08
C GLU A 579 6.65 -12.78 -28.89
N ILE A 580 7.05 -12.45 -27.66
CA ILE A 580 6.31 -12.82 -26.45
C ILE A 580 4.91 -12.21 -26.44
N ILE A 581 4.80 -10.91 -26.69
CA ILE A 581 3.50 -10.23 -26.70
C ILE A 581 2.63 -10.75 -27.85
N ARG A 582 3.18 -10.87 -29.07
CA ARG A 582 2.40 -11.32 -30.23
C ARG A 582 1.90 -12.74 -30.04
N SER A 583 2.73 -13.64 -29.52
CA SER A 583 2.31 -15.02 -29.23
C SER A 583 1.20 -15.07 -28.19
N ALA A 584 1.29 -14.25 -27.13
CA ALA A 584 0.26 -14.16 -26.11
C ALA A 584 -1.06 -13.59 -26.66
N VAL A 585 -1.01 -12.55 -27.50
CA VAL A 585 -2.19 -11.94 -28.13
C VAL A 585 -2.78 -12.83 -29.22
N ASP A 586 -1.97 -13.56 -29.99
CA ASP A 586 -2.45 -14.50 -31.01
C ASP A 586 -3.18 -15.67 -30.36
N ALA A 587 -2.72 -16.13 -29.19
CA ALA A 587 -3.42 -17.11 -28.36
C ALA A 587 -4.69 -16.52 -27.72
N HIS A 588 -4.61 -15.29 -27.21
CA HIS A 588 -5.65 -14.60 -26.46
C HIS A 588 -5.87 -13.17 -26.95
N PRO A 589 -6.66 -12.94 -28.01
CA PRO A 589 -6.81 -11.62 -28.63
C PRO A 589 -7.29 -10.51 -27.67
N ALA A 590 -8.04 -10.86 -26.63
CA ALA A 590 -8.51 -9.93 -25.61
C ALA A 590 -7.37 -9.30 -24.78
N TYR A 591 -6.17 -9.89 -24.75
CA TYR A 591 -5.03 -9.34 -24.02
C TYR A 591 -4.60 -7.96 -24.55
N LEU A 592 -4.89 -7.63 -25.80
CA LEU A 592 -4.60 -6.30 -26.33
C LEU A 592 -5.51 -5.21 -25.73
N GLU A 593 -6.64 -5.59 -25.12
CA GLU A 593 -7.50 -4.68 -24.36
C GLU A 593 -6.93 -4.37 -22.96
N ASN A 594 -5.95 -5.15 -22.49
CA ASN A 594 -5.25 -4.86 -21.25
C ASN A 594 -4.25 -3.70 -21.48
N GLY A 595 -4.45 -2.60 -20.76
CA GLY A 595 -3.65 -1.38 -20.94
C GLY A 595 -2.14 -1.60 -20.73
N ARG A 596 -1.74 -2.49 -19.82
CA ARG A 596 -0.32 -2.79 -19.56
C ARG A 596 0.34 -3.54 -20.71
N ILE A 597 -0.33 -4.53 -21.29
CA ILE A 597 0.12 -5.22 -22.52
C ILE A 597 0.21 -4.22 -23.67
N ALA A 598 -0.82 -3.38 -23.87
CA ALA A 598 -0.83 -2.38 -24.93
C ALA A 598 0.36 -1.39 -24.80
N LEU A 599 0.60 -0.89 -23.59
CA LEU A 599 1.71 0.01 -23.29
C LEU A 599 3.08 -0.63 -23.56
N LEU A 600 3.30 -1.87 -23.11
CA LEU A 600 4.53 -2.61 -23.39
C LEU A 600 4.73 -2.80 -24.89
N TYR A 601 3.66 -3.14 -25.62
CA TYR A 601 3.73 -3.32 -27.06
C TYR A 601 4.10 -2.04 -27.80
N ILE A 602 3.53 -0.90 -27.40
CA ILE A 602 3.87 0.41 -27.98
C ILE A 602 5.34 0.74 -27.75
N GLN A 603 5.86 0.54 -26.54
CA GLN A 603 7.28 0.75 -26.24
C GLN A 603 8.18 -0.10 -27.15
N ILE A 604 7.81 -1.35 -27.40
CA ILE A 604 8.53 -2.24 -28.31
C ILE A 604 8.46 -1.73 -29.75
N LEU A 605 7.29 -1.27 -30.22
CA LEU A 605 7.14 -0.70 -31.57
C LEU A 605 7.99 0.56 -31.78
N VAL A 606 8.07 1.44 -30.77
CA VAL A 606 8.95 2.62 -30.79
C VAL A 606 10.41 2.19 -30.92
N ASN A 607 10.88 1.25 -30.10
CA ASN A 607 12.25 0.72 -30.16
C ASN A 607 12.58 0.04 -31.50
N ARG A 608 11.56 -0.46 -32.20
CA ARG A 608 11.67 -1.09 -33.53
C ARG A 608 11.54 -0.10 -34.69
N GLY A 609 11.38 1.20 -34.42
CA GLY A 609 11.19 2.24 -35.42
C GLY A 609 9.83 2.18 -36.14
N ARG A 610 8.85 1.42 -35.61
CA ARG A 610 7.49 1.30 -36.17
C ARG A 610 6.58 2.40 -35.62
N LEU A 611 7.00 3.64 -35.85
CA LEU A 611 6.46 4.83 -35.18
C LEU A 611 4.97 5.09 -35.48
N ASP A 612 4.53 4.88 -36.72
CA ASP A 612 3.14 5.18 -37.10
C ASP A 612 2.14 4.14 -36.53
N GLU A 613 2.60 2.91 -36.34
CA GLU A 613 1.84 1.86 -35.65
C GLU A 613 1.78 2.13 -34.15
N ALA A 614 2.92 2.50 -33.55
CA ALA A 614 3.02 2.91 -32.15
C ALA A 614 2.10 4.09 -31.86
N GLU A 615 2.07 5.12 -32.71
CA GLU A 615 1.18 6.28 -32.54
C GLU A 615 -0.29 5.88 -32.62
N THR A 616 -0.65 5.03 -33.59
CA THR A 616 -2.03 4.57 -33.76
C THR A 616 -2.54 3.84 -32.53
N LEU A 617 -1.69 3.00 -31.92
CA LEU A 617 -2.00 2.31 -30.68
C LEU A 617 -1.99 3.27 -29.49
N LEU A 618 -0.99 4.14 -29.36
CA LEU A 618 -0.88 5.11 -28.26
C LEU A 618 -2.11 6.01 -28.13
N ARG A 619 -2.65 6.47 -29.26
CA ARG A 619 -3.90 7.26 -29.30
C ARG A 619 -5.15 6.49 -28.90
N LYS A 620 -5.07 5.16 -28.87
CA LYS A 620 -6.17 4.25 -28.51
C LYS A 620 -5.88 3.45 -27.24
N VAL A 621 -4.79 3.75 -26.52
CA VAL A 621 -4.33 2.94 -25.39
C VAL A 621 -5.48 2.74 -24.41
N PRO A 622 -5.88 1.48 -24.14
CA PRO A 622 -6.80 1.19 -23.07
C PRO A 622 -6.24 1.70 -21.75
N GLU A 623 -7.13 2.07 -20.84
CA GLU A 623 -6.78 2.51 -19.50
C GLU A 623 -5.77 1.54 -18.84
N VAL A 624 -4.57 2.04 -18.50
CA VAL A 624 -3.53 1.25 -17.82
C VAL A 624 -3.86 1.20 -16.33
N ALA A 625 -4.68 0.23 -15.93
CA ALA A 625 -5.26 0.22 -14.59
C ALA A 625 -4.24 0.17 -13.45
N ASP A 626 -3.11 -0.50 -13.67
CA ASP A 626 -2.07 -0.77 -12.68
C ASP A 626 -0.90 0.25 -12.74
N MET A 627 -1.12 1.46 -13.28
CA MET A 627 -0.12 2.54 -13.23
C MET A 627 0.37 2.72 -11.80
N ARG A 628 1.68 2.49 -11.59
CA ARG A 628 2.30 2.55 -10.27
C ARG A 628 2.53 3.99 -9.83
N GLU A 629 2.37 4.28 -8.55
CA GLU A 629 2.73 5.58 -8.00
C GLU A 629 4.16 6.01 -8.44
N GLY A 630 4.27 7.21 -9.01
CA GLY A 630 5.53 7.73 -9.53
C GLY A 630 5.97 7.16 -10.89
N GLU A 631 5.22 6.24 -11.48
CA GLU A 631 5.48 5.72 -12.81
C GLU A 631 5.19 6.80 -13.88
N VAL A 632 6.13 6.96 -14.82
CA VAL A 632 6.04 7.93 -15.91
C VAL A 632 6.03 7.28 -17.30
N SER A 633 5.81 5.97 -17.36
CA SER A 633 5.98 5.15 -18.57
C SER A 633 5.09 5.57 -19.74
N THR A 634 3.87 6.04 -19.48
CA THR A 634 2.94 6.54 -20.49
C THR A 634 3.38 7.87 -21.08
N SER A 635 3.89 8.79 -20.26
CA SER A 635 4.47 10.04 -20.73
C SER A 635 5.82 9.83 -21.41
N ALA A 636 6.65 8.93 -20.88
CA ALA A 636 7.95 8.59 -21.45
C ALA A 636 7.80 8.03 -22.87
N VAL A 637 6.91 7.05 -23.07
CA VAL A 637 6.70 6.48 -24.41
C VAL A 637 6.13 7.49 -25.40
N TRP A 638 5.31 8.44 -24.94
CA TRP A 638 4.85 9.55 -25.77
C TRP A 638 6.02 10.41 -26.24
N LEU A 639 6.89 10.82 -25.31
CA LEU A 639 8.05 11.64 -25.63
C LEU A 639 9.02 10.92 -26.54
N ASP A 640 9.32 9.65 -26.26
CA ASP A 640 10.24 8.85 -27.07
C ASP A 640 9.69 8.67 -28.50
N LEU A 641 8.40 8.36 -28.65
CA LEU A 641 7.75 8.25 -29.96
C LEU A 641 7.89 9.54 -30.78
N PHE A 642 7.55 10.69 -30.19
CA PHE A 642 7.57 11.96 -30.93
C PHE A 642 9.00 12.50 -31.12
N ARG A 643 9.94 12.16 -30.24
CA ARG A 643 11.38 12.38 -30.45
C ARG A 643 11.85 11.70 -31.73
N GLU A 644 11.58 10.40 -31.84
CA GLU A 644 11.94 9.59 -33.01
C GLU A 644 11.27 10.09 -34.30
N LYS A 645 10.01 10.56 -34.21
CA LYS A 645 9.32 11.13 -35.38
C LYS A 645 9.96 12.44 -35.84
N ILE A 646 10.30 13.35 -34.92
CA ILE A 646 10.99 14.60 -35.28
C ILE A 646 12.35 14.29 -35.91
N ALA A 647 13.12 13.39 -35.30
CA ALA A 647 14.42 12.95 -35.80
C ALA A 647 14.32 12.42 -37.24
N ARG A 648 13.37 11.50 -37.49
CA ARG A 648 13.08 10.94 -38.82
C ARG A 648 12.65 12.01 -39.83
N ASP A 649 11.73 12.88 -39.46
CA ASP A 649 11.11 13.84 -40.37
C ASP A 649 12.08 14.99 -40.72
N GLU A 650 13.02 15.33 -39.83
CA GLU A 650 14.02 16.38 -40.02
C GLU A 650 15.40 15.86 -40.46
N GLY A 651 15.61 14.55 -40.46
CA GLY A 651 16.91 13.94 -40.75
C GLY A 651 17.98 14.28 -39.70
N ARG A 652 17.57 14.37 -38.43
CA ARG A 652 18.42 14.59 -37.24
C ARG A 652 18.58 13.28 -36.47
N GLU A 653 19.62 13.18 -35.65
CA GLU A 653 19.71 12.09 -34.68
C GLU A 653 18.70 12.34 -33.54
N ALA A 654 18.09 11.27 -33.01
CA ALA A 654 17.11 11.39 -31.93
C ALA A 654 17.68 12.06 -30.68
N ASP A 655 18.96 11.80 -30.37
CA ASP A 655 19.68 12.40 -29.24
C ASP A 655 19.85 13.93 -29.37
N ASP A 656 19.73 14.49 -30.57
CA ASP A 656 19.76 15.94 -30.81
C ASP A 656 18.40 16.62 -30.57
N ILE A 657 17.33 15.85 -30.33
CA ILE A 657 15.99 16.37 -30.09
C ILE A 657 15.76 16.46 -28.57
N THR A 658 15.70 17.68 -28.05
CA THR A 658 15.48 17.87 -26.61
C THR A 658 14.04 17.53 -26.23
N PRO A 659 13.80 17.07 -24.99
CA PRO A 659 12.43 16.88 -24.52
C PRO A 659 11.56 18.14 -24.60
N ASP A 660 12.13 19.32 -24.35
CA ASP A 660 11.41 20.61 -24.48
C ASP A 660 10.93 20.84 -25.92
N GLU A 661 11.77 20.52 -26.92
CA GLU A 661 11.38 20.60 -28.33
C GLU A 661 10.23 19.62 -28.64
N VAL A 662 10.27 18.41 -28.08
CA VAL A 662 9.15 17.45 -28.20
C VAL A 662 7.90 18.02 -27.54
N PHE A 663 8.01 18.57 -26.33
CA PHE A 663 6.88 19.14 -25.57
C PHE A 663 6.22 20.32 -26.28
N GLU A 664 7.01 21.22 -26.88
CA GLU A 664 6.51 22.38 -27.60
C GLU A 664 5.69 21.99 -28.83
N ARG A 665 6.10 20.93 -29.54
CA ARG A 665 5.43 20.47 -30.77
C ARG A 665 4.31 19.45 -30.49
N TYR A 666 4.54 18.58 -29.51
CA TYR A 666 3.70 17.42 -29.16
C TYR A 666 3.54 17.33 -27.64
N PRO A 667 2.78 18.24 -27.02
CA PRO A 667 2.55 18.20 -25.59
C PRO A 667 1.93 16.87 -25.16
N VAL A 668 2.36 16.33 -24.03
CA VAL A 668 1.82 15.08 -23.47
C VAL A 668 0.35 15.30 -23.10
N PRO A 669 -0.59 14.46 -23.58
CA PRO A 669 -2.00 14.54 -23.22
C PRO A 669 -2.22 14.38 -21.72
N ALA A 670 -3.17 15.14 -21.18
CA ALA A 670 -3.50 15.19 -19.76
C ALA A 670 -3.84 13.80 -19.19
N GLU A 671 -4.48 12.96 -19.98
CA GLU A 671 -5.00 11.64 -19.61
C GLU A 671 -3.89 10.61 -19.40
N ILE A 672 -2.70 10.85 -19.95
CA ILE A 672 -1.54 9.94 -19.87
C ILE A 672 -0.35 10.57 -19.17
N ASP A 673 -0.53 11.78 -18.61
CA ASP A 673 0.49 12.49 -17.86
C ASP A 673 0.34 12.24 -16.36
N PHE A 674 1.22 11.41 -15.80
CA PHE A 674 1.26 11.04 -14.38
C PHE A 674 2.51 11.58 -13.66
N ARG A 675 3.22 12.55 -14.27
CA ARG A 675 4.46 13.13 -13.72
C ARG A 675 4.16 14.05 -12.54
N MET A 676 4.42 13.57 -11.32
CA MET A 676 4.09 14.28 -10.08
C MET A 676 5.03 15.43 -9.74
N SER A 677 6.30 15.35 -10.14
CA SER A 677 7.30 16.41 -9.96
C SER A 677 7.26 17.42 -11.10
N GLY A 678 7.66 18.67 -10.81
CA GLY A 678 8.03 19.61 -11.86
C GLY A 678 9.11 18.97 -12.74
N TYR A 679 9.02 19.14 -14.06
CA TYR A 679 9.94 18.55 -15.02
C TYR A 679 11.40 18.77 -14.59
N GLN A 680 12.06 17.71 -14.11
CA GLN A 680 13.51 17.67 -14.00
C GLN A 680 14.00 16.78 -15.14
N PRO A 681 14.59 17.34 -16.20
CA PRO A 681 15.33 16.54 -17.15
C PRO A 681 16.50 15.91 -16.38
N HIS A 682 16.44 14.61 -16.14
CA HIS A 682 17.60 13.83 -15.72
C HIS A 682 18.33 13.30 -16.94
#